data_AF-A0A081HX74-F1
#
_entry.id   AF-A0A081HX74-F1
#
_cell.length_a   1.000
_cell.length_b   1.000
_cell.length_c   1.000
_cell.angle_alpha   90.00
_cell.angle_beta   90.00
_cell.angle_gamma   90.00
#
_symmetry.space_group_name_H-M   'P 1'
#
loop_
_entity.id
_entity.type
_entity.pdbx_description
1 polymer ?
#
loop_
_entity_poly.entity_id
_entity_poly.type
_entity_poly.pdbx_seq_one_letter_code
_entity_poly.pdbx_strand_id
1 'polypeptide(L)'
;MRLLTQGHDVVGLARHRPESWPSAADFVDADIRDAAAVKRALAGAEVVAHCAWANTPGPDERIGHEVNIDGARNVLDAMVETGSRRIVFASSAHVYGGGGAPKAEHEALTPVTVDGQLNAQVERMVAEAGTEWVVIRSALILGRSVDNWVRRMLALPVFPARSSDPRMQVVHLDDALRLFNQAIVDGGIDSGPVNLAAAGQVTFRQIAAALGRPVVRLGFEPGELQRAKGAPLMDLSRLRHEWGFRPAWESGECIDDFALAVRGRVTVGKRVISLPWRLATIQDLPSVDAPSDDGVKPNLAGAAGDNGEFDTPIDPRFPTFLATNLSEALPGPFSPASASATVRGLRASAVCVAERLRPGGTIQREIAMRMVAVFAHRLYGAITTAHFMAETVPFVKPTTVVSNSGFFGPSMAALPIFGEEHPHSDTDRIRKRLRTVRNIGVFGVNLIGLSAGAPADTREFVADVDRLERLTEGDLAGIDDRRLLSLIFLARDQVVHGWVLAAGSFLLCAAFNVLLRGLCGRDVAAPGGPELVSARSVEAMQRLVVAAQRDPKVTALLAEPGDRLDKLAVEAPEFHAALLAELALIGHRGPAELEMLSTSYADDPELLVRMVTRAMSAPSAQQPQRPQIPLHAKPIAVLATQQLRDREVRRDKVVRANWVLRTLLREYGRRAVESGVFEAADDVFYLLVDELDALPADVGALVARRRAEQRRLVAVAPPTVFSGSWQPTAPSSPALAGGDILRGVGVCGGRVRGRVRIVRPDTIDDLQPGEILVAEVTDVGYTAAFCYAAAVVTELGGPMSHAAVVAREFGFPCVVDVQGATKSLPPGALVEVDGATGEIHVLELAADDALS
;
A
#
# COMPACT_ATOMS: atom_id res chain seq x y z
N MET A 1 11.62 -4.95 -14.27
CA MET A 1 10.41 -4.11 -14.37
C MET A 1 10.65 -2.90 -15.25
N ARG A 2 11.45 -1.90 -14.86
CA ARG A 2 11.69 -0.66 -15.68
C ARG A 2 11.94 -0.95 -17.16
N LEU A 3 12.91 -1.81 -17.47
CA LEU A 3 13.23 -2.22 -18.85
C LEU A 3 12.07 -2.97 -19.55
N LEU A 4 11.37 -3.85 -18.85
CA LEU A 4 10.22 -4.59 -19.40
C LEU A 4 9.07 -3.64 -19.78
N THR A 5 8.80 -2.63 -18.94
CA THR A 5 7.74 -1.65 -19.21
C THR A 5 8.04 -0.81 -20.46
N GLN A 6 9.33 -0.55 -20.74
CA GLN A 6 9.78 0.10 -21.98
C GLN A 6 9.74 -0.82 -23.20
N GLY A 7 9.30 -2.07 -23.04
CA GLY A 7 9.19 -3.05 -24.12
C GLY A 7 10.48 -3.80 -24.42
N HIS A 8 11.48 -3.76 -23.54
CA HIS A 8 12.68 -4.56 -23.69
C HIS A 8 12.49 -5.99 -23.18
N ASP A 9 13.03 -6.97 -23.89
CA ASP A 9 13.17 -8.33 -23.40
C ASP A 9 14.29 -8.39 -22.35
N VAL A 10 14.00 -8.96 -21.18
CA VAL A 10 14.94 -9.00 -20.05
C VAL A 10 15.17 -10.44 -19.61
N VAL A 11 16.45 -10.83 -19.56
CA VAL A 11 16.91 -12.10 -18.99
C VAL A 11 17.66 -11.83 -17.70
N GLY A 12 17.21 -12.43 -16.60
CA GLY A 12 17.92 -12.38 -15.32
C GLY A 12 18.91 -13.54 -15.18
N LEU A 13 20.08 -13.31 -14.58
CA LEU A 13 20.99 -14.37 -14.17
C LEU A 13 21.42 -14.14 -12.72
N ALA A 14 21.10 -15.08 -11.84
CA ALA A 14 21.65 -15.16 -10.49
C ALA A 14 21.49 -16.58 -9.93
N ARG A 15 22.15 -16.86 -8.80
CA ARG A 15 22.15 -18.18 -8.13
C ARG A 15 20.78 -18.65 -7.61
N HIS A 16 19.80 -17.75 -7.57
CA HIS A 16 18.44 -18.01 -7.12
C HIS A 16 17.50 -17.02 -7.83
N ARG A 17 16.38 -17.51 -8.37
CA ARG A 17 15.32 -16.65 -8.91
C ARG A 17 14.64 -15.85 -7.79
N PRO A 18 14.59 -14.49 -7.86
CA PRO A 18 13.81 -13.70 -6.94
C PRO A 18 12.31 -14.07 -7.02
N GLU A 19 11.61 -14.16 -5.88
CA GLU A 19 10.16 -14.45 -5.85
C GLU A 19 9.34 -13.36 -6.56
N SER A 20 9.86 -12.14 -6.63
CA SER A 20 9.30 -10.99 -7.34
C SER A 20 9.67 -10.94 -8.83
N TRP A 21 10.48 -11.88 -9.35
CA TRP A 21 10.87 -11.88 -10.75
C TRP A 21 9.67 -12.18 -11.66
N PRO A 22 9.34 -11.29 -12.61
CA PRO A 22 8.14 -11.42 -13.43
C PRO A 22 8.10 -12.74 -14.20
N SER A 23 6.91 -13.34 -14.30
CA SER A 23 6.66 -14.50 -15.17
C SER A 23 6.88 -14.17 -16.65
N ALA A 24 6.70 -12.90 -17.04
CA ALA A 24 6.94 -12.38 -18.38
C ALA A 24 8.44 -12.24 -18.76
N ALA A 25 9.37 -12.45 -17.82
CA ALA A 25 10.81 -12.33 -18.08
C ALA A 25 11.55 -13.63 -17.79
N ASP A 26 12.46 -13.98 -18.69
CA ASP A 26 13.28 -15.17 -18.56
C ASP A 26 14.28 -15.02 -17.40
N PHE A 27 14.63 -16.15 -16.80
CA PHE A 27 15.59 -16.20 -15.71
C PHE A 27 16.43 -17.46 -15.78
N VAL A 28 17.74 -17.29 -15.72
CA VAL A 28 18.73 -18.37 -15.67
C VAL A 28 19.21 -18.49 -14.23
N ASP A 29 18.77 -19.56 -13.56
CA ASP A 29 19.23 -19.90 -12.21
C ASP A 29 20.62 -20.55 -12.28
N ALA A 30 21.66 -19.71 -12.14
CA ALA A 30 23.05 -20.12 -12.29
C ALA A 30 24.02 -19.16 -11.57
N ASP A 31 25.23 -19.67 -11.31
CA ASP A 31 26.35 -18.86 -10.83
C ASP A 31 27.11 -18.27 -12.02
N ILE A 32 27.58 -17.02 -11.91
CA ILE A 32 28.34 -16.33 -12.98
C ILE A 32 29.66 -17.03 -13.32
N ARG A 33 30.15 -17.91 -12.43
CA ARG A 33 31.31 -18.76 -12.68
C ARG A 33 31.04 -19.88 -13.70
N ASP A 34 29.78 -20.21 -13.97
CA ASP A 34 29.40 -21.13 -15.04
C ASP A 34 29.36 -20.40 -16.39
N ALA A 35 30.49 -20.44 -17.11
CA ALA A 35 30.62 -19.80 -18.42
C ALA A 35 29.56 -20.26 -19.44
N ALA A 36 29.14 -21.53 -19.39
CA ALA A 36 28.12 -22.04 -20.29
C ALA A 36 26.74 -21.46 -19.96
N ALA A 37 26.41 -21.30 -18.67
CA ALA A 37 25.18 -20.64 -18.25
C ALA A 37 25.17 -19.15 -18.58
N VAL A 38 26.29 -18.45 -18.37
CA VAL A 38 26.46 -17.04 -18.76
C VAL A 38 26.24 -16.88 -20.26
N LYS A 39 26.88 -17.72 -21.09
CA LYS A 39 26.68 -17.70 -22.54
C LYS A 39 25.23 -17.93 -22.95
N ARG A 40 24.52 -18.86 -22.29
CA ARG A 40 23.08 -19.08 -22.54
C ARG A 40 22.23 -17.87 -22.18
N ALA A 41 22.53 -17.20 -21.07
CA ALA A 41 21.80 -16.00 -20.64
C ALA A 41 22.05 -14.79 -21.56
N LEU A 42 23.23 -14.69 -22.16
CA LEU A 42 23.61 -13.60 -23.07
C LEU A 42 23.19 -13.85 -24.52
N ALA A 43 22.68 -15.04 -24.87
CA ALA A 43 22.29 -15.36 -26.23
C ALA A 43 21.16 -14.42 -26.72
N GLY A 44 21.49 -13.56 -27.68
CA GLY A 44 20.57 -12.55 -28.23
C GLY A 44 20.50 -11.24 -27.44
N ALA A 45 21.30 -11.07 -26.38
CA ALA A 45 21.32 -9.84 -25.60
C ALA A 45 22.18 -8.74 -26.27
N GLU A 46 21.60 -7.55 -26.47
CA GLU A 46 22.32 -6.39 -27.03
C GLU A 46 23.14 -5.62 -25.98
N VAL A 47 22.63 -5.57 -24.75
CA VAL A 47 23.22 -4.81 -23.63
C VAL A 47 23.28 -5.69 -22.38
N VAL A 48 24.41 -5.65 -21.67
CA VAL A 48 24.63 -6.40 -20.43
C VAL A 48 24.74 -5.45 -19.24
N ALA A 49 23.84 -5.58 -18.26
CA ALA A 49 23.96 -4.91 -16.97
C ALA A 49 24.68 -5.83 -15.97
N HIS A 50 25.98 -5.59 -15.75
CA HIS A 50 26.80 -6.43 -14.88
C HIS A 50 26.77 -5.93 -13.42
N CYS A 51 25.84 -6.51 -12.64
CA CYS A 51 25.63 -6.21 -11.21
C CYS A 51 26.03 -7.37 -10.27
N ALA A 52 26.48 -8.50 -10.81
CA ALA A 52 26.84 -9.68 -10.03
C ALA A 52 28.16 -9.45 -9.27
N TRP A 53 28.13 -9.58 -7.95
CA TRP A 53 29.28 -9.30 -7.10
C TRP A 53 29.29 -10.13 -5.81
N ALA A 54 30.49 -10.54 -5.37
CA ALA A 54 30.76 -11.12 -4.06
C ALA A 54 31.54 -10.13 -3.18
N ASN A 55 31.03 -9.85 -1.97
CA ASN A 55 31.66 -8.91 -1.03
C ASN A 55 32.88 -9.51 -0.31
N THR A 56 33.96 -8.73 -0.13
CA THR A 56 35.22 -9.18 0.51
C THR A 56 35.59 -8.34 1.74
N PRO A 57 35.81 -8.90 2.95
CA PRO A 57 36.13 -10.30 3.19
C PRO A 57 34.91 -11.20 3.30
N GLY A 58 34.81 -12.15 2.38
CA GLY A 58 34.05 -13.37 2.55
C GLY A 58 34.88 -14.39 3.36
N PRO A 59 34.30 -15.53 3.77
CA PRO A 59 35.03 -16.59 4.48
C PRO A 59 36.17 -17.22 3.66
N ASP A 60 36.27 -16.93 2.36
CA ASP A 60 37.33 -17.38 1.46
C ASP A 60 37.64 -16.24 0.47
N GLU A 61 38.81 -15.60 0.58
CA GLU A 61 39.26 -14.54 -0.34
C GLU A 61 39.27 -15.02 -1.80
N ARG A 62 39.46 -16.33 -2.00
CA ARG A 62 39.41 -17.00 -3.30
C ARG A 62 38.05 -16.85 -3.98
N ILE A 63 36.95 -16.90 -3.23
CA ILE A 63 35.60 -16.77 -3.79
C ILE A 63 35.39 -15.35 -4.35
N GLY A 64 35.94 -14.33 -3.70
CA GLY A 64 35.87 -12.95 -4.20
C GLY A 64 36.53 -12.82 -5.58
N HIS A 65 37.70 -13.43 -5.76
CA HIS A 65 38.38 -13.44 -7.06
C HIS A 65 37.63 -14.28 -8.11
N GLU A 66 37.22 -15.51 -7.77
CA GLU A 66 36.50 -16.39 -8.69
C GLU A 66 35.19 -15.76 -9.19
N VAL A 67 34.42 -15.13 -8.31
CA VAL A 67 33.14 -14.52 -8.69
C VAL A 67 33.36 -13.20 -9.42
N ASN A 68 34.21 -12.31 -8.89
CA ASN A 68 34.29 -10.94 -9.39
C ASN A 68 35.21 -10.81 -10.61
N ILE A 69 36.32 -11.55 -10.67
CA ILE A 69 37.26 -11.48 -11.78
C ILE A 69 36.95 -12.56 -12.81
N ASP A 70 36.91 -13.83 -12.41
CA ASP A 70 36.70 -14.92 -13.37
C ASP A 70 35.25 -14.91 -13.89
N GLY A 71 34.27 -14.56 -13.05
CA GLY A 71 32.90 -14.31 -13.49
C GLY A 71 32.75 -13.12 -14.45
N ALA A 72 33.44 -12.00 -14.19
CA ALA A 72 33.45 -10.87 -15.13
C ALA A 72 34.10 -11.26 -16.47
N ARG A 73 35.18 -12.06 -16.44
CA ARG A 73 35.80 -12.61 -17.65
C ARG A 73 34.82 -13.47 -18.44
N ASN A 74 34.09 -14.38 -17.78
CA ASN A 74 33.06 -15.18 -18.44
C ASN A 74 32.00 -14.33 -19.13
N VAL A 75 31.60 -13.20 -18.52
CA VAL A 75 30.65 -12.27 -19.13
C VAL A 75 31.24 -11.62 -20.37
N LEU A 76 32.46 -11.08 -20.28
CA LEU A 76 33.11 -10.41 -21.41
C LEU A 76 33.38 -11.38 -22.57
N ASP A 77 33.85 -12.60 -22.28
CA ASP A 77 34.06 -13.64 -23.29
C ASP A 77 32.74 -14.02 -23.96
N ALA A 78 31.66 -14.21 -23.18
CA ALA A 78 30.34 -14.49 -23.71
C ALA A 78 29.77 -13.33 -24.54
N MET A 79 30.02 -12.06 -24.17
CA MET A 79 29.62 -10.90 -24.97
C MET A 79 30.30 -10.90 -26.34
N VAL A 80 31.61 -11.18 -26.40
CA VAL A 80 32.35 -11.30 -27.67
C VAL A 80 31.78 -12.43 -28.53
N GLU A 81 31.49 -13.58 -27.93
CA GLU A 81 30.95 -14.75 -28.66
C GLU A 81 29.51 -14.57 -29.13
N THR A 82 28.68 -13.81 -28.40
CA THR A 82 27.25 -13.62 -28.69
C THR A 82 26.95 -12.32 -29.45
N GLY A 83 27.92 -11.40 -29.52
CA GLY A 83 27.78 -10.12 -30.21
C GLY A 83 27.08 -9.02 -29.40
N SER A 84 27.06 -9.11 -28.06
CA SER A 84 26.52 -8.03 -27.21
C SER A 84 27.32 -6.74 -27.41
N ARG A 85 26.63 -5.62 -27.67
CA ARG A 85 27.25 -4.35 -28.07
C ARG A 85 27.79 -3.55 -26.89
N ARG A 86 27.10 -3.60 -25.74
CA ARG A 86 27.35 -2.70 -24.61
C ARG A 86 27.33 -3.42 -23.27
N ILE A 87 28.19 -2.99 -22.34
CA ILE A 87 28.16 -3.37 -20.92
C ILE A 87 28.01 -2.16 -20.00
N VAL A 88 27.14 -2.27 -18.99
CA VAL A 88 27.01 -1.31 -17.89
C VAL A 88 27.44 -1.99 -16.60
N PHE A 89 28.53 -1.53 -15.99
CA PHE A 89 29.14 -2.15 -14.82
C PHE A 89 28.89 -1.33 -13.54
N ALA A 90 28.46 -2.02 -12.48
CA ALA A 90 28.26 -1.46 -11.16
C ALA A 90 29.57 -1.40 -10.35
N SER A 91 30.25 -0.25 -10.39
CA SER A 91 31.47 0.01 -9.63
C SER A 91 31.21 0.86 -8.37
N SER A 92 32.28 1.23 -7.66
CA SER A 92 32.26 1.82 -6.33
C SER A 92 33.30 2.93 -6.20
N ALA A 93 33.02 3.94 -5.37
CA ALA A 93 33.99 4.98 -5.01
C ALA A 93 35.33 4.42 -4.45
N HIS A 94 35.36 3.17 -4.00
CA HIS A 94 36.55 2.51 -3.45
C HIS A 94 37.63 2.17 -4.50
N VAL A 95 37.36 2.38 -5.79
CA VAL A 95 38.40 2.31 -6.85
C VAL A 95 39.41 3.45 -6.73
N TYR A 96 39.01 4.56 -6.10
CA TYR A 96 39.91 5.65 -5.77
C TYR A 96 40.65 5.38 -4.45
N GLY A 97 41.79 6.06 -4.26
CA GLY A 97 42.51 6.10 -2.99
C GLY A 97 41.95 7.12 -2.00
N GLY A 98 42.40 7.04 -0.75
CA GLY A 98 42.08 8.05 0.27
C GLY A 98 42.72 9.42 0.00
N GLY A 99 42.13 10.49 0.52
CA GLY A 99 42.60 11.88 0.32
C GLY A 99 41.52 12.92 0.65
N GLY A 100 41.86 14.21 0.59
CA GLY A 100 40.98 15.30 1.02
C GLY A 100 40.03 15.87 -0.05
N ALA A 101 40.49 15.99 -1.31
CA ALA A 101 39.69 16.58 -2.39
C ALA A 101 38.74 15.53 -3.03
N PRO A 102 37.53 15.93 -3.47
CA PRO A 102 36.66 15.08 -4.27
C PRO A 102 37.34 14.56 -5.53
N LYS A 103 37.11 13.28 -5.85
CA LYS A 103 37.77 12.53 -6.91
C LYS A 103 37.00 12.61 -8.22
N ALA A 104 37.67 13.06 -9.28
CA ALA A 104 37.11 13.08 -10.64
C ALA A 104 37.40 11.78 -11.41
N GLU A 105 36.59 11.50 -12.42
CA GLU A 105 36.60 10.21 -13.13
C GLU A 105 37.90 9.92 -13.90
N HIS A 106 38.64 10.97 -14.28
CA HIS A 106 39.92 10.90 -14.97
C HIS A 106 41.12 10.69 -14.04
N GLU A 107 40.92 10.74 -12.71
CA GLU A 107 42.00 10.51 -11.76
C GLU A 107 42.45 9.04 -11.74
N ALA A 108 43.71 8.83 -11.39
CA ALA A 108 44.31 7.50 -11.32
C ALA A 108 43.66 6.63 -10.23
N LEU A 109 43.30 5.40 -10.60
CA LEU A 109 42.74 4.41 -9.68
C LEU A 109 43.82 3.90 -8.73
N THR A 110 43.66 4.20 -7.45
CA THR A 110 44.62 3.89 -6.37
C THR A 110 43.94 3.20 -5.19
N PRO A 111 43.23 2.08 -5.43
CA PRO A 111 42.40 1.45 -4.41
C PRO A 111 43.24 0.87 -3.26
N VAL A 112 42.80 1.17 -2.04
CA VAL A 112 43.46 0.70 -0.80
C VAL A 112 42.78 -0.54 -0.19
N THR A 113 41.56 -0.86 -0.64
CA THR A 113 40.79 -2.01 -0.15
C THR A 113 40.79 -3.13 -1.17
N VAL A 114 40.66 -4.38 -0.73
CA VAL A 114 40.57 -5.56 -1.62
C VAL A 114 39.39 -5.42 -2.58
N ASP A 115 38.20 -5.07 -2.10
CA ASP A 115 37.03 -4.83 -2.97
C ASP A 115 37.29 -3.72 -4.00
N GLY A 116 37.98 -2.63 -3.61
CA GLY A 116 38.37 -1.56 -4.53
C GLY A 116 39.37 -2.01 -5.60
N GLN A 117 40.32 -2.89 -5.24
CA GLN A 117 41.28 -3.46 -6.18
C GLN A 117 40.60 -4.36 -7.21
N LEU A 118 39.67 -5.20 -6.77
CA LEU A 118 38.86 -6.05 -7.65
C LEU A 118 37.99 -5.20 -8.58
N ASN A 119 37.30 -4.16 -8.07
CA ASN A 119 36.51 -3.24 -8.90
C ASN A 119 37.39 -2.56 -9.97
N ALA A 120 38.53 -1.99 -9.56
CA ALA A 120 39.44 -1.32 -10.49
C ALA A 120 40.02 -2.28 -11.55
N GLN A 121 40.17 -3.56 -11.21
CA GLN A 121 40.59 -4.58 -12.18
C GLN A 121 39.49 -4.89 -13.19
N VAL A 122 38.24 -5.06 -12.75
CA VAL A 122 37.11 -5.25 -13.66
C VAL A 122 36.89 -4.03 -14.54
N GLU A 123 37.03 -2.80 -14.01
CA GLU A 123 36.97 -1.58 -14.83
C GLU A 123 37.98 -1.58 -15.98
N ARG A 124 39.22 -2.05 -15.73
CA ARG A 124 40.23 -2.20 -16.79
C ARG A 124 39.82 -3.27 -17.80
N MET A 125 39.36 -4.43 -17.34
CA MET A 125 38.91 -5.53 -18.21
C MET A 125 37.77 -5.07 -19.14
N VAL A 126 36.79 -4.34 -18.58
CA VAL A 126 35.67 -3.78 -19.34
C VAL A 126 36.14 -2.75 -20.37
N ALA A 127 37.06 -1.86 -19.99
CA ALA A 127 37.61 -0.85 -20.90
C ALA A 127 38.44 -1.45 -22.04
N GLU A 128 39.11 -2.58 -21.80
CA GLU A 128 39.96 -3.29 -22.75
C GLU A 128 39.19 -4.29 -23.64
N ALA A 129 37.93 -4.61 -23.30
CA ALA A 129 37.13 -5.63 -23.99
C ALA A 129 36.73 -5.27 -25.43
N GLY A 130 36.87 -4.00 -25.83
CA GLY A 130 36.53 -3.53 -27.18
C GLY A 130 35.02 -3.37 -27.46
N THR A 131 34.18 -3.53 -26.44
CA THR A 131 32.73 -3.24 -26.48
C THR A 131 32.44 -1.83 -25.96
N GLU A 132 31.26 -1.27 -26.27
CA GLU A 132 30.83 -0.04 -25.59
C GLU A 132 30.66 -0.30 -24.10
N TRP A 133 31.06 0.65 -23.26
CA TRP A 133 31.03 0.42 -21.82
C TRP A 133 30.71 1.66 -21.01
N VAL A 134 29.91 1.47 -19.97
CA VAL A 134 29.66 2.48 -18.94
C VAL A 134 29.99 1.87 -17.59
N VAL A 135 30.81 2.57 -16.81
CA VAL A 135 31.09 2.20 -15.42
C VAL A 135 30.46 3.22 -14.49
N ILE A 136 29.57 2.80 -13.60
CA ILE A 136 28.94 3.70 -12.63
C ILE A 136 29.65 3.52 -11.28
N ARG A 137 30.46 4.51 -10.89
CA ARG A 137 31.15 4.55 -9.60
C ARG A 137 30.23 5.17 -8.54
N SER A 138 29.57 4.33 -7.77
CA SER A 138 28.54 4.79 -6.83
C SER A 138 29.08 5.09 -5.43
N ALA A 139 28.50 6.10 -4.79
CA ALA A 139 28.57 6.32 -3.35
C ALA A 139 27.77 5.24 -2.59
N LEU A 140 27.71 5.33 -1.26
CA LEU A 140 26.94 4.37 -0.45
C LEU A 140 25.44 4.46 -0.82
N ILE A 141 24.89 3.37 -1.36
CA ILE A 141 23.49 3.33 -1.79
C ILE A 141 22.57 3.13 -0.58
N LEU A 142 21.70 4.10 -0.35
CA LEU A 142 20.65 4.14 0.68
C LEU A 142 19.25 4.22 0.03
N GLY A 143 18.19 4.17 0.84
CA GLY A 143 16.80 4.18 0.41
C GLY A 143 15.96 3.07 1.01
N ARG A 144 14.64 3.26 1.08
CA ARG A 144 13.70 2.34 1.74
C ARG A 144 13.70 0.90 1.23
N SER A 145 14.06 0.69 -0.04
CA SER A 145 13.98 -0.59 -0.75
C SER A 145 15.33 -1.30 -0.87
N VAL A 146 16.36 -0.77 -0.22
CA VAL A 146 17.68 -1.39 -0.23
C VAL A 146 17.64 -2.74 0.48
N ASP A 147 18.10 -3.79 -0.21
CA ASP A 147 18.37 -5.11 0.35
C ASP A 147 19.80 -5.55 0.02
N ASN A 148 20.77 -5.06 0.77
CA ASN A 148 22.18 -5.39 0.58
C ASN A 148 22.96 -5.39 1.91
N TRP A 149 24.29 -5.46 1.82
CA TRP A 149 25.19 -5.40 2.98
C TRP A 149 25.07 -4.08 3.76
N VAL A 150 24.69 -2.98 3.13
CA VAL A 150 24.46 -1.67 3.78
C VAL A 150 23.27 -1.75 4.73
N ARG A 151 22.16 -2.41 4.32
CA ARG A 151 21.03 -2.71 5.21
C ARG A 151 21.49 -3.52 6.42
N ARG A 152 22.30 -4.57 6.20
CA ARG A 152 22.84 -5.39 7.29
C ARG A 152 23.70 -4.57 8.25
N MET A 153 24.61 -3.75 7.73
CA MET A 153 25.47 -2.91 8.54
C MET A 153 24.66 -1.90 9.37
N LEU A 154 23.72 -1.18 8.73
CA LEU A 154 22.97 -0.11 9.37
C LEU A 154 21.77 -0.59 10.22
N ALA A 155 21.41 -1.89 10.13
CA ALA A 155 20.48 -2.54 11.05
C ALA A 155 21.15 -3.07 12.33
N LEU A 156 22.44 -2.79 12.57
CA LEU A 156 23.06 -3.08 13.86
C LEU A 156 22.33 -2.36 15.01
N PRO A 157 22.16 -3.01 16.18
CA PRO A 157 21.42 -2.43 17.29
C PRO A 157 22.12 -1.22 17.91
N VAL A 158 23.44 -1.15 17.79
CA VAL A 158 24.30 -0.11 18.33
C VAL A 158 25.51 0.06 17.42
N PHE A 159 26.02 1.28 17.32
CA PHE A 159 27.22 1.57 16.55
C PHE A 159 28.44 1.86 17.45
N PRO A 160 29.66 1.44 17.05
CA PRO A 160 30.87 1.75 17.79
C PRO A 160 31.25 3.24 17.64
N ALA A 161 31.50 3.90 18.78
CA ALA A 161 32.00 5.27 18.86
C ALA A 161 33.52 5.28 18.70
N ARG A 162 34.02 6.02 17.71
CA ARG A 162 35.43 6.43 17.58
C ARG A 162 35.55 7.96 17.46
N SER A 163 36.80 8.45 17.48
CA SER A 163 37.15 9.86 17.45
C SER A 163 36.89 10.52 16.09
N SER A 164 37.04 9.82 14.96
CA SER A 164 36.78 10.35 13.62
C SER A 164 35.31 10.13 13.19
N ASP A 165 34.72 11.16 12.59
CA ASP A 165 33.38 11.15 11.99
C ASP A 165 33.48 11.84 10.62
N PRO A 166 34.07 11.15 9.62
CA PRO A 166 34.36 11.76 8.32
C PRO A 166 33.07 12.13 7.60
N ARG A 167 33.18 13.09 6.67
CA ARG A 167 32.11 13.38 5.74
C ARG A 167 32.01 12.26 4.70
N MET A 168 30.80 11.88 4.38
CA MET A 168 30.45 10.79 3.48
C MET A 168 29.45 11.29 2.44
N GLN A 169 29.52 10.69 1.26
CA GLN A 169 28.49 10.81 0.23
C GLN A 169 27.63 9.54 0.24
N VAL A 170 26.35 9.72 -0.05
CA VAL A 170 25.36 8.66 -0.20
C VAL A 170 24.60 8.89 -1.49
N VAL A 171 23.86 7.91 -1.98
CA VAL A 171 22.92 8.09 -3.09
C VAL A 171 21.66 7.27 -2.84
N HIS A 172 20.50 7.77 -3.25
CA HIS A 172 19.26 7.00 -3.16
C HIS A 172 19.23 5.88 -4.21
N LEU A 173 18.66 4.73 -3.86
CA LEU A 173 18.52 3.58 -4.75
C LEU A 173 17.73 3.94 -6.01
N ASP A 174 16.70 4.77 -5.91
CA ASP A 174 15.93 5.21 -7.07
C ASP A 174 16.78 5.97 -8.09
N ASP A 175 17.65 6.86 -7.61
CA ASP A 175 18.56 7.63 -8.47
C ASP A 175 19.63 6.73 -9.09
N ALA A 176 20.15 5.76 -8.32
CA ALA A 176 21.03 4.75 -8.86
C ALA A 176 20.34 3.96 -9.98
N LEU A 177 19.18 3.38 -9.72
CA LEU A 177 18.44 2.61 -10.73
C LEU A 177 18.07 3.46 -11.96
N ARG A 178 17.80 4.77 -11.81
CA ARG A 178 17.51 5.67 -12.94
C ARG A 178 18.75 5.89 -13.81
N LEU A 179 19.90 6.14 -13.19
CA LEU A 179 21.15 6.29 -13.93
C LEU A 179 21.54 4.98 -14.63
N PHE A 180 21.35 3.83 -13.97
CA PHE A 180 21.56 2.52 -14.61
C PHE A 180 20.63 2.32 -15.81
N ASN A 181 19.34 2.65 -15.67
CA ASN A 181 18.39 2.55 -16.78
C ASN A 181 18.80 3.46 -17.95
N GLN A 182 19.20 4.70 -17.66
CA GLN A 182 19.70 5.63 -18.68
C GLN A 182 20.95 5.08 -19.38
N ALA A 183 21.92 4.55 -18.64
CA ALA A 183 23.14 3.96 -19.20
C ALA A 183 22.87 2.75 -20.11
N ILE A 184 21.83 1.97 -19.81
CA ILE A 184 21.42 0.80 -20.58
C ILE A 184 20.72 1.22 -21.88
N VAL A 185 19.78 2.17 -21.80
CA VAL A 185 18.87 2.51 -22.90
C VAL A 185 19.43 3.60 -23.83
N ASP A 186 20.14 4.59 -23.30
CA ASP A 186 20.63 5.71 -24.08
C ASP A 186 21.93 5.38 -24.82
N GLY A 187 21.78 4.97 -26.08
CA GLY A 187 22.88 4.65 -26.98
C GLY A 187 23.81 5.82 -27.30
N GLY A 188 23.40 7.08 -27.03
CA GLY A 188 24.20 8.28 -27.28
C GLY A 188 25.25 8.58 -26.21
N ILE A 189 25.27 7.82 -25.11
CA ILE A 189 26.26 7.96 -24.05
C ILE A 189 27.60 7.38 -24.48
N ASP A 190 28.65 8.21 -24.41
CA ASP A 190 30.02 7.82 -24.65
C ASP A 190 30.53 6.81 -23.63
N SER A 191 31.43 5.93 -24.09
CA SER A 191 32.05 4.96 -23.19
C SER A 191 32.91 5.64 -22.13
N GLY A 192 32.78 5.22 -20.88
CA GLY A 192 33.56 5.79 -19.79
C GLY A 192 32.97 5.60 -18.39
N PRO A 193 33.72 6.02 -17.36
CA PRO A 193 33.23 6.00 -15.98
C PRO A 193 32.44 7.26 -15.61
N VAL A 194 31.43 7.13 -14.77
CA VAL A 194 30.67 8.25 -14.20
C VAL A 194 30.52 8.08 -12.69
N ASN A 195 30.79 9.15 -11.93
CA ASN A 195 30.59 9.18 -10.49
C ASN A 195 29.12 9.46 -10.15
N LEU A 196 28.59 8.75 -9.16
CA LEU A 196 27.21 8.90 -8.70
C LEU A 196 27.13 9.11 -7.18
N ALA A 197 26.66 10.28 -6.77
CA ALA A 197 26.25 10.59 -5.40
C ALA A 197 25.08 11.57 -5.38
N ALA A 198 24.28 11.57 -4.31
CA ALA A 198 23.29 12.60 -4.01
C ALA A 198 23.97 13.94 -3.71
N ALA A 199 23.20 15.03 -3.79
CA ALA A 199 23.68 16.35 -3.36
C ALA A 199 23.92 16.36 -1.84
N GLY A 200 24.92 17.12 -1.40
CA GLY A 200 25.29 17.24 0.01
C GLY A 200 26.24 16.14 0.52
N GLN A 201 26.53 16.20 1.81
CA GLN A 201 27.40 15.27 2.53
C GLN A 201 26.83 15.05 3.92
N VAL A 202 27.06 13.87 4.47
CA VAL A 202 26.54 13.44 5.77
C VAL A 202 27.67 12.85 6.61
N THR A 203 27.52 12.84 7.92
CA THR A 203 28.44 12.11 8.80
C THR A 203 27.80 10.82 9.28
N PHE A 204 28.63 9.90 9.77
CA PHE A 204 28.12 8.66 10.31
C PHE A 204 27.27 8.89 11.58
N ARG A 205 27.58 9.91 12.40
CA ARG A 205 26.72 10.29 13.53
C ARG A 205 25.35 10.78 13.08
N GLN A 206 25.26 11.52 11.98
CA GLN A 206 23.97 11.94 11.42
C GLN A 206 23.17 10.73 10.95
N ILE A 207 23.81 9.78 10.26
CA ILE A 207 23.18 8.50 9.89
C ILE A 207 22.67 7.77 11.14
N ALA A 208 23.51 7.59 12.16
CA ALA A 208 23.12 6.91 13.39
C ALA A 208 21.94 7.58 14.11
N ALA A 209 21.93 8.92 14.16
CA ALA A 209 20.88 9.71 14.78
C ALA A 209 19.54 9.55 14.04
N ALA A 210 19.53 9.68 12.71
CA ALA A 210 18.33 9.50 11.90
C ALA A 210 17.75 8.08 11.99
N LEU A 211 18.60 7.07 12.13
CA LEU A 211 18.17 5.67 12.34
C LEU A 211 17.79 5.36 13.79
N GLY A 212 17.88 6.32 14.72
CA GLY A 212 17.58 6.13 16.14
C GLY A 212 18.50 5.11 16.83
N ARG A 213 19.74 4.94 16.35
CA ARG A 213 20.68 3.94 16.87
C ARG A 213 21.73 4.59 17.78
N PRO A 214 21.92 4.09 19.01
CA PRO A 214 22.92 4.64 19.91
C PRO A 214 24.33 4.42 19.37
N VAL A 215 25.20 5.40 19.61
CA VAL A 215 26.64 5.31 19.31
C VAL A 215 27.39 5.19 20.63
N VAL A 216 28.01 4.03 20.89
CA VAL A 216 28.65 3.71 22.17
C VAL A 216 30.11 3.32 22.00
N ARG A 217 30.97 3.65 22.96
CA ARG A 217 32.40 3.30 22.89
C ARG A 217 32.58 1.78 22.96
N LEU A 218 32.98 1.18 21.85
CA LEU A 218 33.32 -0.24 21.74
C LEU A 218 34.79 -0.38 21.34
N GLY A 219 35.47 -1.42 21.84
CA GLY A 219 36.88 -1.69 21.55
C GLY A 219 37.16 -2.22 20.13
N PHE A 220 36.14 -2.38 19.29
CA PHE A 220 36.26 -2.89 17.93
C PHE A 220 35.27 -2.18 16.98
N GLU A 221 35.57 -2.19 15.69
CA GLU A 221 34.70 -1.67 14.62
C GLU A 221 34.50 -2.75 13.55
N PRO A 222 33.25 -3.03 13.11
CA PRO A 222 33.02 -3.96 12.01
C PRO A 222 33.70 -3.48 10.72
N GLY A 223 34.33 -4.39 9.98
CA GLY A 223 35.04 -4.04 8.73
C GLY A 223 34.15 -3.39 7.67
N GLU A 224 32.86 -3.73 7.61
CA GLU A 224 31.87 -3.08 6.73
C GLU A 224 31.69 -1.59 7.07
N LEU A 225 31.72 -1.26 8.36
CA LEU A 225 31.59 0.12 8.82
C LEU A 225 32.85 0.93 8.53
N GLN A 226 34.02 0.31 8.70
CA GLN A 226 35.29 0.91 8.30
C GLN A 226 35.33 1.17 6.79
N ARG A 227 34.83 0.21 5.99
CA ARG A 227 34.69 0.37 4.53
C ARG A 227 33.79 1.56 4.22
N ALA A 228 32.57 1.61 4.76
CA ALA A 228 31.63 2.69 4.49
C ALA A 228 32.23 4.08 4.81
N LYS A 229 32.93 4.22 5.93
CA LYS A 229 33.60 5.48 6.34
C LYS A 229 34.86 5.82 5.54
N GLY A 230 35.45 4.83 4.88
CA GLY A 230 36.69 4.97 4.12
C GLY A 230 36.50 5.37 2.66
N ALA A 231 35.26 5.43 2.18
CA ALA A 231 34.95 5.84 0.81
C ALA A 231 35.37 7.30 0.57
N PRO A 232 36.16 7.60 -0.48
CA PRO A 232 36.53 8.97 -0.82
C PRO A 232 35.33 9.74 -1.39
N LEU A 233 35.39 11.06 -1.25
CA LEU A 233 34.43 11.95 -1.90
C LEU A 233 34.65 11.94 -3.41
N MET A 234 33.58 12.07 -4.19
CA MET A 234 33.58 12.09 -5.63
C MET A 234 33.10 13.44 -6.16
N ASP A 235 33.75 13.91 -7.23
CA ASP A 235 33.26 15.02 -8.04
C ASP A 235 32.13 14.52 -8.95
N LEU A 236 31.06 15.30 -9.05
CA LEU A 236 29.85 14.98 -9.82
C LEU A 236 29.69 15.90 -11.05
N SER A 237 30.73 16.64 -11.41
CA SER A 237 30.68 17.61 -12.51
C SER A 237 30.34 16.93 -13.85
N ARG A 238 30.92 15.78 -14.15
CA ARG A 238 30.57 14.98 -15.34
C ARG A 238 29.11 14.55 -15.36
N LEU A 239 28.63 13.98 -14.26
CA LEU A 239 27.21 13.58 -14.10
C LEU A 239 26.25 14.75 -14.36
N ARG A 240 26.57 15.95 -13.86
CA ARG A 240 25.70 17.12 -14.02
C ARG A 240 25.78 17.76 -15.40
N HIS A 241 26.97 17.90 -15.96
CA HIS A 241 27.22 18.72 -17.14
C HIS A 241 27.20 17.92 -18.45
N GLU A 242 27.73 16.70 -18.45
CA GLU A 242 27.75 15.84 -19.65
C GLU A 242 26.50 14.96 -19.71
N TRP A 243 26.07 14.39 -18.58
CA TRP A 243 24.93 13.47 -18.55
C TRP A 243 23.58 14.16 -18.32
N GLY A 244 23.59 15.45 -17.94
CA GLY A 244 22.37 16.17 -17.56
C GLY A 244 21.61 15.50 -16.41
N PHE A 245 22.29 14.69 -15.59
CA PHE A 245 21.69 13.91 -14.54
C PHE A 245 21.81 14.63 -13.20
N ARG A 246 20.68 14.79 -12.53
CA ARG A 246 20.60 15.35 -11.18
C ARG A 246 19.81 14.35 -10.33
N PRO A 247 20.42 13.81 -9.26
CA PRO A 247 19.70 12.99 -8.29
C PRO A 247 18.48 13.73 -7.75
N ALA A 248 17.36 13.03 -7.62
CA ALA A 248 16.12 13.57 -7.09
C ALA A 248 16.16 13.72 -5.56
N TRP A 249 17.05 12.99 -4.89
CA TRP A 249 17.17 12.97 -3.44
C TRP A 249 18.43 13.69 -2.95
N GLU A 250 18.30 14.44 -1.87
CA GLU A 250 19.46 14.95 -1.14
C GLU A 250 20.00 13.92 -0.14
N SER A 251 21.27 14.05 0.27
CA SER A 251 21.92 13.11 1.19
C SER A 251 21.19 12.97 2.53
N GLY A 252 20.63 14.05 3.07
CA GLY A 252 19.83 13.99 4.31
C GLY A 252 18.55 13.18 4.11
N GLU A 253 17.84 13.43 3.01
CA GLU A 253 16.60 12.73 2.68
C GLU A 253 16.82 11.24 2.38
N CYS A 254 17.97 10.89 1.79
CA CYS A 254 18.37 9.50 1.56
C CYS A 254 18.44 8.72 2.89
N ILE A 255 18.91 9.36 3.96
CA ILE A 255 19.03 8.73 5.28
C ILE A 255 17.66 8.60 5.94
N ASP A 256 16.87 9.68 5.93
CA ASP A 256 15.51 9.67 6.47
C ASP A 256 14.68 8.55 5.83
N ASP A 257 14.76 8.42 4.51
CA ASP A 257 14.03 7.39 3.78
C ASP A 257 14.56 5.98 4.05
N PHE A 258 15.88 5.84 4.17
CA PHE A 258 16.51 4.56 4.52
C PHE A 258 16.11 4.04 5.91
N ALA A 259 15.63 4.90 6.81
CA ALA A 259 15.09 4.45 8.10
C ALA A 259 14.03 3.35 7.93
N LEU A 260 13.20 3.42 6.89
CA LEU A 260 12.20 2.39 6.55
C LEU A 260 12.81 1.02 6.21
N ALA A 261 14.02 0.98 5.64
CA ALA A 261 14.70 -0.27 5.30
C ALA A 261 15.15 -1.04 6.56
N VAL A 262 15.48 -0.33 7.64
CA VAL A 262 15.99 -0.93 8.88
C VAL A 262 15.00 -0.91 10.04
N ARG A 263 13.87 -0.19 9.91
CA ARG A 263 12.81 -0.15 10.91
C ARG A 263 12.21 -1.53 11.13
N GLY A 264 12.03 -1.87 12.41
CA GLY A 264 11.55 -3.19 12.81
C GLY A 264 12.51 -4.34 12.50
N ARG A 265 13.77 -4.04 12.14
CA ARG A 265 14.80 -5.04 11.85
C ARG A 265 16.02 -4.85 12.74
N VAL A 266 16.74 -5.94 12.97
CA VAL A 266 18.04 -5.93 13.65
C VAL A 266 18.97 -6.96 13.01
N THR A 267 20.25 -6.62 12.92
CA THR A 267 21.27 -7.55 12.47
C THR A 267 21.76 -8.41 13.64
N VAL A 268 21.71 -9.73 13.46
CA VAL A 268 22.26 -10.73 14.37
C VAL A 268 23.20 -11.64 13.58
N GLY A 269 24.50 -11.55 13.87
CA GLY A 269 25.53 -12.23 13.10
C GLY A 269 25.54 -11.74 11.64
N LYS A 270 25.35 -12.65 10.69
CA LYS A 270 25.33 -12.33 9.24
C LYS A 270 23.91 -12.12 8.68
N ARG A 271 22.87 -12.19 9.52
CA ARG A 271 21.46 -12.15 9.11
C ARG A 271 20.76 -10.91 9.66
N VAL A 272 19.90 -10.32 8.84
CA VAL A 272 18.93 -9.31 9.28
C VAL A 272 17.66 -10.05 9.68
N ILE A 273 17.18 -9.85 10.90
CA ILE A 273 15.96 -10.46 11.42
C ILE A 273 14.92 -9.40 11.75
N SER A 274 13.65 -9.71 11.51
CA SER A 274 12.52 -8.87 11.90
C SER A 274 12.25 -9.01 13.39
N LEU A 275 11.99 -7.88 14.07
CA LEU A 275 11.66 -7.84 15.48
C LEU A 275 10.21 -8.31 15.70
N PRO A 276 9.94 -9.17 16.71
CA PRO A 276 8.60 -9.70 16.91
C PRO A 276 7.58 -8.65 17.37
N TRP A 277 8.03 -7.52 17.94
CA TRP A 277 7.17 -6.41 18.35
C TRP A 277 7.07 -5.27 17.33
N ARG A 278 7.68 -5.37 16.14
CA ARG A 278 7.61 -4.33 15.11
C ARG A 278 7.16 -4.92 13.78
N LEU A 279 6.48 -4.13 12.96
CA LEU A 279 6.15 -4.50 11.60
C LEU A 279 7.08 -3.78 10.61
N ALA A 280 7.76 -4.56 9.78
CA ALA A 280 8.70 -4.05 8.80
C ALA A 280 8.02 -3.88 7.44
N THR A 281 8.58 -3.02 6.58
CA THR A 281 8.15 -2.83 5.20
C THR A 281 8.26 -4.13 4.38
N ILE A 282 7.31 -4.39 3.48
CA ILE A 282 7.39 -5.52 2.55
C ILE A 282 7.89 -4.97 1.21
N GLN A 283 9.08 -5.40 0.79
CA GLN A 283 9.73 -4.90 -0.43
C GLN A 283 9.35 -5.75 -1.65
N ASP A 284 9.40 -7.07 -1.50
CA ASP A 284 9.07 -8.03 -2.54
C ASP A 284 7.70 -8.66 -2.29
N LEU A 285 6.82 -8.58 -3.29
CA LEU A 285 5.55 -9.28 -3.29
C LEU A 285 5.62 -10.48 -4.22
N PRO A 286 5.16 -11.66 -3.77
CA PRO A 286 5.11 -12.83 -4.64
C PRO A 286 4.06 -12.62 -5.74
N SER A 287 4.36 -13.10 -6.95
CA SER A 287 3.43 -13.00 -8.07
C SER A 287 2.21 -13.90 -7.88
N VAL A 288 1.01 -13.36 -8.11
CA VAL A 288 -0.25 -14.07 -7.86
C VAL A 288 -0.56 -15.15 -8.90
N ASP A 289 0.10 -15.13 -10.04
CA ASP A 289 0.03 -16.12 -11.11
C ASP A 289 1.09 -17.23 -10.97
N ALA A 290 2.00 -17.11 -9.99
CA ALA A 290 3.06 -18.09 -9.81
C ALA A 290 2.46 -19.47 -9.46
N PRO A 291 2.95 -20.55 -10.11
CA PRO A 291 2.53 -21.90 -9.76
C PRO A 291 2.93 -22.22 -8.32
N SER A 292 2.23 -23.19 -7.73
CA SER A 292 2.61 -23.75 -6.44
C SER A 292 3.90 -24.57 -6.56
N ASP A 293 4.54 -24.87 -5.42
CA ASP A 293 5.82 -25.62 -5.39
C ASP A 293 5.71 -27.04 -5.98
N ASP A 294 4.52 -27.63 -5.94
CA ASP A 294 4.17 -28.91 -6.55
C ASP A 294 3.72 -28.78 -8.03
N GLY A 295 3.82 -27.60 -8.62
CA GLY A 295 3.59 -27.34 -10.05
C GLY A 295 2.13 -27.09 -10.44
N VAL A 296 1.20 -27.00 -9.50
CA VAL A 296 -0.21 -26.66 -9.79
C VAL A 296 -0.27 -25.22 -10.30
N LYS A 297 -0.85 -25.04 -11.48
CA LYS A 297 -1.03 -23.74 -12.11
C LYS A 297 -2.40 -23.16 -11.71
N PRO A 298 -2.46 -21.90 -11.26
CA PRO A 298 -3.73 -21.25 -10.95
C PRO A 298 -4.47 -20.88 -12.24
N ASN A 299 -5.80 -20.82 -12.20
CA ASN A 299 -6.66 -20.52 -13.35
C ASN A 299 -7.56 -19.31 -13.11
N LEU A 300 -7.87 -18.55 -14.15
CA LEU A 300 -8.86 -17.46 -14.04
C LEU A 300 -10.25 -18.00 -13.72
N ALA A 301 -10.99 -17.23 -12.91
CA ALA A 301 -12.26 -17.65 -12.32
C ALA A 301 -13.49 -17.20 -13.10
N GLY A 302 -13.41 -16.05 -13.77
CA GLY A 302 -14.52 -15.49 -14.54
C GLY A 302 -14.70 -16.19 -15.89
N ALA A 303 -15.89 -16.08 -16.46
CA ALA A 303 -16.17 -16.53 -17.81
C ALA A 303 -15.27 -15.81 -18.84
N ALA A 304 -15.10 -16.43 -20.01
CA ALA A 304 -14.28 -15.87 -21.08
C ALA A 304 -14.83 -14.49 -21.50
N GLY A 305 -13.97 -13.45 -21.41
CA GLY A 305 -14.34 -12.07 -21.70
C GLY A 305 -14.82 -11.25 -20.49
N ASP A 306 -15.11 -11.89 -19.34
CA ASP A 306 -15.56 -11.18 -18.14
C ASP A 306 -14.43 -10.83 -17.17
N ASN A 307 -13.30 -11.54 -17.24
CA ASN A 307 -12.11 -11.24 -16.43
C ASN A 307 -11.53 -9.85 -16.77
N GLY A 308 -10.93 -9.18 -15.78
CA GLY A 308 -10.15 -7.95 -15.95
C GLY A 308 -8.64 -8.19 -16.00
N GLU A 309 -7.86 -7.17 -16.41
CA GLU A 309 -6.39 -7.24 -16.49
C GLU A 309 -5.73 -7.63 -15.15
N PHE A 310 -6.31 -7.20 -14.03
CA PHE A 310 -5.75 -7.40 -12.69
C PHE A 310 -6.33 -8.60 -11.92
N ASP A 311 -7.13 -9.44 -12.58
CA ASP A 311 -7.81 -10.55 -11.92
C ASP A 311 -6.82 -11.58 -11.37
N THR A 312 -7.09 -12.04 -10.15
CA THR A 312 -6.27 -13.02 -9.46
C THR A 312 -6.66 -14.43 -9.93
N PRO A 313 -5.73 -15.22 -10.50
CA PRO A 313 -6.02 -16.61 -10.81
C PRO A 313 -6.10 -17.44 -9.52
N ILE A 314 -6.98 -18.44 -9.50
CA ILE A 314 -7.32 -19.26 -8.34
C ILE A 314 -6.57 -20.60 -8.40
N ASP A 315 -5.97 -21.01 -7.28
CA ASP A 315 -5.58 -22.40 -7.05
C ASP A 315 -6.83 -23.22 -6.69
N PRO A 316 -7.15 -24.31 -7.41
CA PRO A 316 -8.40 -25.06 -7.23
C PRO A 316 -8.61 -25.62 -5.81
N ARG A 317 -7.54 -25.75 -5.02
CA ARG A 317 -7.58 -26.16 -3.61
C ARG A 317 -8.10 -25.07 -2.67
N PHE A 318 -8.16 -23.82 -3.13
CA PHE A 318 -8.58 -22.65 -2.35
C PHE A 318 -9.66 -21.83 -3.10
N PRO A 319 -10.83 -22.42 -3.42
CA PRO A 319 -11.70 -21.88 -4.46
C PRO A 319 -12.70 -20.81 -4.00
N THR A 320 -12.85 -20.55 -2.70
CA THR A 320 -13.99 -19.76 -2.18
C THR A 320 -13.60 -18.34 -1.81
N PHE A 321 -14.32 -17.34 -2.33
CA PHE A 321 -14.02 -15.91 -2.21
C PHE A 321 -15.25 -15.07 -1.84
N LEU A 322 -15.02 -13.94 -1.12
CA LEU A 322 -16.07 -13.03 -0.61
C LEU A 322 -15.67 -11.55 -0.72
N ALA A 323 -16.60 -10.67 -1.13
CA ALA A 323 -16.35 -9.24 -1.35
C ALA A 323 -16.44 -8.30 -0.10
N THR A 324 -17.18 -8.71 0.93
CA THR A 324 -17.92 -7.80 1.84
C THR A 324 -17.13 -6.68 2.54
N ASN A 325 -15.94 -6.92 3.12
CA ASN A 325 -15.24 -5.87 3.90
C ASN A 325 -14.13 -5.13 3.17
N LEU A 326 -13.54 -5.75 2.14
CA LEU A 326 -12.48 -5.10 1.37
C LEU A 326 -13.05 -4.06 0.40
N SER A 327 -14.35 -4.16 0.11
CA SER A 327 -15.09 -3.18 -0.69
C SER A 327 -15.18 -1.80 -0.01
N GLU A 328 -15.07 -1.72 1.33
CA GLU A 328 -14.92 -0.42 2.04
C GLU A 328 -13.60 0.28 1.70
N ALA A 329 -12.55 -0.51 1.42
CA ALA A 329 -11.28 0.03 1.00
C ALA A 329 -11.31 0.43 -0.48
N LEU A 330 -11.95 -0.36 -1.34
CA LEU A 330 -12.15 -0.01 -2.74
C LEU A 330 -13.43 -0.67 -3.28
N PRO A 331 -14.49 0.13 -3.58
CA PRO A 331 -15.78 -0.41 -4.02
C PRO A 331 -15.72 -1.06 -5.41
N GLY A 332 -14.82 -0.56 -6.27
CA GLY A 332 -14.61 -1.06 -7.63
C GLY A 332 -15.74 -0.75 -8.63
N PRO A 333 -15.53 -0.95 -9.94
CA PRO A 333 -14.28 -1.36 -10.57
C PRO A 333 -13.21 -0.27 -10.45
N PHE A 334 -12.06 -0.62 -9.88
CA PHE A 334 -11.03 0.35 -9.54
C PHE A 334 -10.18 0.81 -10.73
N SER A 335 -9.48 1.93 -10.55
CA SER A 335 -8.45 2.37 -11.50
C SER A 335 -7.12 1.61 -11.35
N PRO A 336 -6.34 1.44 -12.44
CA PRO A 336 -4.98 0.89 -12.40
C PRO A 336 -4.07 1.54 -11.34
N ALA A 337 -4.10 2.86 -11.19
CA ALA A 337 -3.30 3.54 -10.17
C ALA A 337 -3.68 3.10 -8.73
N SER A 338 -4.97 2.87 -8.47
CA SER A 338 -5.43 2.28 -7.20
C SER A 338 -4.93 0.84 -6.99
N ALA A 339 -4.68 0.07 -8.05
CA ALA A 339 -4.06 -1.25 -7.94
C ALA A 339 -2.60 -1.16 -7.44
N SER A 340 -1.82 -0.21 -7.95
CA SER A 340 -0.43 0.01 -7.51
C SER A 340 -0.29 0.49 -6.06
N ALA A 341 -1.35 1.09 -5.50
CA ALA A 341 -1.37 1.56 -4.11
C ALA A 341 -2.10 0.61 -3.17
N THR A 342 -3.42 0.51 -3.28
CA THR A 342 -4.24 -0.20 -2.29
C THR A 342 -4.25 -1.70 -2.49
N VAL A 343 -4.42 -2.20 -3.73
CA VAL A 343 -4.37 -3.66 -3.98
C VAL A 343 -2.99 -4.20 -3.60
N ARG A 344 -1.92 -3.50 -4.01
CA ARG A 344 -0.54 -3.80 -3.61
C ARG A 344 -0.36 -3.78 -2.08
N GLY A 345 -0.89 -2.78 -1.39
CA GLY A 345 -0.84 -2.67 0.07
C GLY A 345 -1.56 -3.79 0.80
N LEU A 346 -2.74 -4.19 0.33
CA LEU A 346 -3.49 -5.31 0.87
C LEU A 346 -2.80 -6.66 0.64
N ARG A 347 -2.17 -6.85 -0.54
CA ARG A 347 -1.33 -8.04 -0.79
C ARG A 347 -0.08 -8.05 0.09
N ALA A 348 0.58 -6.90 0.32
CA ALA A 348 1.68 -6.76 1.28
C ALA A 348 1.25 -7.10 2.72
N SER A 349 0.04 -6.70 3.08
CA SER A 349 -0.57 -7.07 4.37
C SER A 349 -0.72 -8.58 4.52
N ALA A 350 -1.11 -9.26 3.45
CA ALA A 350 -1.25 -10.72 3.44
C ALA A 350 0.09 -11.44 3.62
N VAL A 351 1.17 -10.96 2.98
CA VAL A 351 2.54 -11.44 3.21
C VAL A 351 2.92 -11.27 4.69
N CYS A 352 2.65 -10.09 5.26
CA CYS A 352 2.91 -9.83 6.68
C CYS A 352 2.16 -10.82 7.60
N VAL A 353 0.88 -11.08 7.34
CA VAL A 353 0.08 -12.05 8.10
C VAL A 353 0.67 -13.47 7.97
N ALA A 354 1.05 -13.88 6.76
CA ALA A 354 1.68 -15.17 6.51
C ALA A 354 2.99 -15.36 7.31
N GLU A 355 3.85 -14.33 7.33
CA GLU A 355 5.11 -14.32 8.10
C GLU A 355 4.90 -14.34 9.61
N ARG A 356 3.80 -13.78 10.10
CA ARG A 356 3.45 -13.71 11.53
C ARG A 356 2.83 -15.01 12.03
N LEU A 357 1.91 -15.60 11.26
CA LEU A 357 1.22 -16.83 11.66
C LEU A 357 2.03 -18.10 11.39
N ARG A 358 2.88 -18.08 10.35
CA ARG A 358 3.77 -19.19 9.95
C ARG A 358 3.09 -20.57 9.89
N PRO A 359 1.97 -20.73 9.14
CA PRO A 359 1.35 -22.04 8.98
C PRO A 359 2.32 -23.08 8.41
N GLY A 360 3.23 -22.65 7.52
CA GLY A 360 4.13 -23.49 6.74
C GLY A 360 3.48 -24.03 5.45
N GLY A 361 4.33 -24.48 4.52
CA GLY A 361 3.92 -25.13 3.27
C GLY A 361 3.02 -24.28 2.37
N THR A 362 2.20 -24.97 1.56
CA THR A 362 1.29 -24.35 0.58
C THR A 362 0.33 -23.33 1.21
N ILE A 363 -0.14 -23.57 2.44
CA ILE A 363 -1.07 -22.66 3.14
C ILE A 363 -0.41 -21.29 3.38
N GLN A 364 0.85 -21.26 3.84
CA GLN A 364 1.54 -19.99 4.07
C GLN A 364 1.76 -19.22 2.78
N ARG A 365 2.14 -19.93 1.72
CA ARG A 365 2.32 -19.33 0.38
C ARG A 365 1.01 -18.77 -0.14
N GLU A 366 -0.08 -19.52 0.01
CA GLU A 366 -1.41 -19.09 -0.45
C GLU A 366 -1.93 -17.87 0.33
N ILE A 367 -1.69 -17.81 1.65
CA ILE A 367 -1.97 -16.60 2.43
C ILE A 367 -1.18 -15.41 1.85
N ALA A 368 0.12 -15.57 1.60
CA ALA A 368 0.97 -14.50 1.09
C ALA A 368 0.58 -14.01 -0.32
N MET A 369 0.12 -14.91 -1.20
CA MET A 369 -0.16 -14.60 -2.61
C MET A 369 -1.61 -14.18 -2.86
N ARG A 370 -2.59 -14.88 -2.29
CA ARG A 370 -4.00 -14.83 -2.75
C ARG A 370 -5.03 -14.70 -1.63
N MET A 371 -4.62 -14.43 -0.39
CA MET A 371 -5.57 -14.08 0.69
C MET A 371 -6.47 -12.90 0.29
N VAL A 372 -5.90 -11.95 -0.47
CA VAL A 372 -6.62 -10.86 -1.12
C VAL A 372 -6.55 -11.07 -2.63
N ALA A 373 -7.72 -11.27 -3.23
CA ALA A 373 -7.90 -11.50 -4.66
C ALA A 373 -8.63 -10.32 -5.32
N VAL A 374 -8.48 -10.22 -6.63
CA VAL A 374 -9.19 -9.27 -7.48
C VAL A 374 -10.02 -10.07 -8.48
N PHE A 375 -11.30 -9.71 -8.64
CA PHE A 375 -12.15 -10.21 -9.72
C PHE A 375 -12.96 -9.05 -10.30
N ALA A 376 -12.93 -8.86 -11.61
CA ALA A 376 -13.59 -7.74 -12.30
C ALA A 376 -13.30 -6.37 -11.63
N HIS A 377 -12.03 -6.13 -11.30
CA HIS A 377 -11.54 -4.92 -10.60
C HIS A 377 -12.22 -4.65 -9.24
N ARG A 378 -12.64 -5.70 -8.53
CA ARG A 378 -13.17 -5.63 -7.16
C ARG A 378 -12.38 -6.53 -6.23
N LEU A 379 -12.28 -6.13 -4.96
CA LEU A 379 -11.50 -6.84 -3.96
C LEU A 379 -12.30 -7.97 -3.31
N TYR A 380 -11.68 -9.14 -3.18
CA TYR A 380 -12.24 -10.31 -2.53
C TYR A 380 -11.26 -10.89 -1.50
N GLY A 381 -11.79 -11.36 -0.38
CA GLY A 381 -11.05 -12.15 0.60
C GLY A 381 -11.19 -13.65 0.31
N ALA A 382 -10.10 -14.39 0.33
CA ALA A 382 -10.10 -15.84 0.16
C ALA A 382 -10.58 -16.54 1.45
N ILE A 383 -11.79 -17.08 1.41
CA ILE A 383 -12.45 -17.72 2.55
C ILE A 383 -11.85 -19.08 2.88
N THR A 384 -11.53 -19.89 1.87
CA THR A 384 -10.85 -21.17 2.09
C THR A 384 -9.50 -20.96 2.77
N THR A 385 -8.75 -19.96 2.31
CA THR A 385 -7.46 -19.56 2.91
C THR A 385 -7.65 -19.04 4.34
N ALA A 386 -8.66 -18.21 4.59
CA ALA A 386 -8.99 -17.74 5.94
C ALA A 386 -9.38 -18.87 6.90
N HIS A 387 -10.02 -19.94 6.42
CA HIS A 387 -10.31 -21.13 7.22
C HIS A 387 -9.03 -21.80 7.71
N PHE A 388 -8.08 -22.07 6.82
CA PHE A 388 -6.79 -22.69 7.20
C PHE A 388 -5.95 -21.76 8.07
N MET A 389 -6.04 -20.46 7.85
CA MET A 389 -5.44 -19.46 8.73
C MET A 389 -6.03 -19.56 10.14
N ALA A 390 -7.35 -19.70 10.28
CA ALA A 390 -8.01 -19.84 11.58
C ALA A 390 -7.58 -21.11 12.35
N GLU A 391 -7.22 -22.21 11.66
CA GLU A 391 -6.65 -23.40 12.31
C GLU A 391 -5.31 -23.12 13.01
N THR A 392 -4.60 -22.05 12.62
CA THR A 392 -3.36 -21.64 13.27
C THR A 392 -3.60 -20.82 14.53
N VAL A 393 -4.82 -20.34 14.77
CA VAL A 393 -5.15 -19.48 15.91
C VAL A 393 -5.65 -20.35 17.08
N PRO A 394 -4.97 -20.34 18.25
CA PRO A 394 -5.41 -21.11 19.40
C PRO A 394 -6.80 -20.72 19.90
N PHE A 395 -7.57 -21.70 20.38
CA PHE A 395 -8.88 -21.52 21.02
C PHE A 395 -9.99 -20.97 20.11
N VAL A 396 -9.71 -20.74 18.83
CA VAL A 396 -10.68 -20.29 17.84
C VAL A 396 -11.10 -21.46 16.97
N LYS A 397 -12.41 -21.71 16.88
CA LYS A 397 -12.96 -22.65 15.90
C LYS A 397 -12.98 -21.94 14.53
N PRO A 398 -12.54 -22.58 13.43
CA PRO A 398 -12.59 -21.96 12.10
C PRO A 398 -13.99 -21.44 11.72
N THR A 399 -15.05 -22.15 12.12
CA THR A 399 -16.45 -21.72 11.93
C THR A 399 -16.79 -20.42 12.66
N THR A 400 -16.10 -20.11 13.77
CA THR A 400 -16.24 -18.82 14.45
C THR A 400 -15.64 -17.68 13.64
N VAL A 401 -14.54 -17.91 12.89
CA VAL A 401 -13.89 -16.89 12.06
C VAL A 401 -14.67 -16.64 10.78
N VAL A 402 -15.18 -17.70 10.16
CA VAL A 402 -15.89 -17.60 8.87
C VAL A 402 -17.35 -17.20 9.05
N SER A 403 -18.05 -17.69 10.09
CA SER A 403 -19.51 -17.50 10.23
C SER A 403 -19.94 -16.59 11.39
N ASN A 404 -19.08 -16.35 12.42
CA ASN A 404 -19.46 -15.62 13.64
C ASN A 404 -18.47 -14.51 14.06
N SER A 405 -17.58 -14.11 13.15
CA SER A 405 -16.46 -13.23 13.49
C SER A 405 -16.88 -11.76 13.63
N GLY A 406 -18.10 -11.43 13.22
CA GLY A 406 -18.54 -10.04 13.04
C GLY A 406 -17.82 -9.35 11.86
N PHE A 407 -16.93 -10.07 11.17
CA PHE A 407 -16.27 -9.59 9.96
C PHE A 407 -17.06 -10.02 8.72
N PHE A 408 -17.39 -11.30 8.53
CA PHE A 408 -17.91 -11.77 7.23
C PHE A 408 -19.44 -11.84 7.08
N GLY A 409 -20.22 -11.26 8.01
CA GLY A 409 -21.68 -11.28 7.96
C GLY A 409 -22.33 -12.67 8.16
N PRO A 410 -23.60 -12.75 8.60
CA PRO A 410 -24.33 -14.02 8.76
C PRO A 410 -24.60 -14.77 7.45
N SER A 411 -24.59 -14.09 6.30
CA SER A 411 -24.86 -14.64 4.96
C SER A 411 -23.88 -15.77 4.52
N MET A 412 -22.76 -15.94 5.23
CA MET A 412 -21.73 -16.97 4.99
C MET A 412 -22.08 -18.39 5.43
N ALA A 413 -23.12 -18.58 6.25
CA ALA A 413 -23.41 -19.88 6.88
C ALA A 413 -23.82 -20.99 5.89
N ALA A 414 -24.15 -20.66 4.64
CA ALA A 414 -24.75 -21.57 3.67
C ALA A 414 -23.82 -22.06 2.54
N LEU A 415 -22.56 -21.59 2.45
CA LEU A 415 -21.69 -21.86 1.29
C LEU A 415 -20.59 -22.91 1.56
N PRO A 416 -20.20 -23.72 0.55
CA PRO A 416 -19.10 -24.66 0.69
C PRO A 416 -17.78 -23.90 0.83
N ILE A 417 -17.07 -24.13 1.95
CA ILE A 417 -15.77 -23.51 2.22
C ILE A 417 -14.65 -24.16 1.39
N PHE A 418 -14.82 -25.43 1.01
CA PHE A 418 -13.83 -26.24 0.29
C PHE A 418 -14.37 -26.68 -1.07
N GLY A 419 -13.47 -26.82 -2.04
CA GLY A 419 -13.75 -27.44 -3.33
C GLY A 419 -13.57 -28.96 -3.31
N GLU A 420 -13.49 -29.55 -4.49
CA GLU A 420 -13.21 -30.99 -4.65
C GLU A 420 -11.78 -31.34 -4.21
N GLU A 421 -10.83 -30.44 -4.47
CA GLU A 421 -9.44 -30.61 -4.06
C GLU A 421 -9.16 -30.04 -2.67
N HIS A 422 -8.35 -30.75 -1.89
CA HIS A 422 -7.94 -30.32 -0.56
C HIS A 422 -6.42 -30.24 -0.47
N PRO A 423 -5.86 -29.18 0.15
CA PRO A 423 -4.44 -29.16 0.43
C PRO A 423 -4.08 -30.32 1.38
N HIS A 424 -2.93 -30.95 1.16
CA HIS A 424 -2.49 -32.10 1.95
C HIS A 424 -2.51 -31.77 3.46
N SER A 425 -3.32 -32.51 4.22
CA SER A 425 -3.35 -32.41 5.68
C SER A 425 -2.43 -33.45 6.30
N ASP A 426 -1.49 -33.00 7.13
CA ASP A 426 -0.55 -33.88 7.84
C ASP A 426 -1.35 -34.74 8.86
N THR A 427 -1.43 -36.05 8.62
CA THR A 427 -2.25 -36.99 9.40
C THR A 427 -1.61 -37.44 10.72
N ASP A 428 -0.34 -37.10 10.95
CA ASP A 428 0.43 -37.50 12.13
C ASP A 428 0.01 -36.73 13.40
N ARG A 429 -0.47 -37.48 14.39
CA ARG A 429 -0.94 -36.97 15.69
C ARG A 429 0.16 -36.26 16.49
N ILE A 430 1.42 -36.68 16.36
CA ILE A 430 2.56 -36.08 17.08
C ILE A 430 2.88 -34.71 16.49
N ARG A 431 3.00 -34.62 15.16
CA ARG A 431 3.20 -33.34 14.46
C ARG A 431 2.06 -32.37 14.71
N LYS A 432 0.81 -32.85 14.76
CA LYS A 432 -0.36 -32.02 15.08
C LYS A 432 -0.25 -31.39 16.47
N ARG A 433 0.18 -32.16 17.50
CA ARG A 433 0.42 -31.62 18.86
C ARG A 433 1.57 -30.62 18.90
N LEU A 434 2.70 -30.90 18.24
CA LEU A 434 3.82 -29.95 18.15
C LEU A 434 3.38 -28.65 17.47
N ARG A 435 2.59 -28.74 16.40
CA ARG A 435 2.02 -27.60 15.69
C ARG A 435 1.12 -26.77 16.61
N THR A 436 0.25 -27.39 17.41
CA THR A 436 -0.60 -26.66 18.38
C THR A 436 0.24 -25.88 19.40
N VAL A 437 1.27 -26.51 19.99
CA VAL A 437 2.15 -25.83 20.96
C VAL A 437 2.90 -24.66 20.32
N ARG A 438 3.46 -24.88 19.11
CA ARG A 438 4.09 -23.83 18.31
C ARG A 438 3.13 -22.67 18.06
N ASN A 439 1.91 -22.95 17.64
CA ASN A 439 0.89 -21.96 17.31
C ASN A 439 0.47 -21.14 18.55
N ILE A 440 0.36 -21.77 19.73
CA ILE A 440 0.14 -21.07 21.00
C ILE A 440 1.29 -20.10 21.30
N GLY A 441 2.53 -20.56 21.15
CA GLY A 441 3.72 -19.72 21.32
C GLY A 441 3.75 -18.53 20.35
N VAL A 442 3.53 -18.79 19.06
CA VAL A 442 3.48 -17.76 18.01
C VAL A 442 2.37 -16.75 18.30
N PHE A 443 1.18 -17.21 18.64
CA PHE A 443 0.05 -16.33 18.98
C PHE A 443 0.35 -15.45 20.20
N GLY A 444 0.88 -16.04 21.28
CA GLY A 444 1.24 -15.27 22.48
C GLY A 444 2.33 -14.23 22.22
N VAL A 445 3.38 -14.61 21.47
CA VAL A 445 4.46 -13.69 21.07
C VAL A 445 3.93 -12.57 20.19
N ASN A 446 3.06 -12.87 19.22
CA ASN A 446 2.46 -11.86 18.34
C ASN A 446 1.54 -10.92 19.12
N LEU A 447 0.66 -11.45 19.99
CA LEU A 447 -0.25 -10.62 20.78
C LEU A 447 0.52 -9.68 21.70
N ILE A 448 1.47 -10.18 22.49
CA ILE A 448 2.26 -9.35 23.42
C ILE A 448 3.19 -8.42 22.65
N GLY A 449 3.93 -8.95 21.68
CA GLY A 449 4.90 -8.21 20.90
C GLY A 449 4.26 -7.09 20.10
N LEU A 450 3.29 -7.39 19.24
CA LEU A 450 2.63 -6.39 18.40
C LEU A 450 1.90 -5.35 19.26
N SER A 451 1.27 -5.75 20.37
CA SER A 451 0.64 -4.77 21.28
C SER A 451 1.66 -3.80 21.88
N ALA A 452 2.84 -4.29 22.25
CA ALA A 452 3.89 -3.47 22.86
C ALA A 452 4.52 -2.48 21.88
N GLY A 453 4.69 -2.86 20.61
CA GLY A 453 5.28 -1.98 19.60
C GLY A 453 4.28 -1.18 18.76
N ALA A 454 2.99 -1.51 18.81
CA ALA A 454 1.95 -0.80 18.06
C ALA A 454 1.98 0.73 18.24
N PRO A 455 2.12 1.29 19.46
CA PRO A 455 2.20 2.74 19.62
C PRO A 455 3.43 3.37 18.94
N ALA A 456 4.56 2.65 18.91
CA ALA A 456 5.77 3.12 18.24
C ALA A 456 5.61 3.09 16.71
N ASP A 457 5.10 1.98 16.16
CA ASP A 457 4.81 1.87 14.73
C ASP A 457 3.80 2.93 14.27
N THR A 458 2.77 3.23 15.07
CA THR A 458 1.81 4.31 14.79
C THR A 458 2.49 5.68 14.75
N ARG A 459 3.27 6.04 15.78
CA ARG A 459 3.94 7.36 15.85
C ARG A 459 4.93 7.56 14.71
N GLU A 460 5.71 6.54 14.39
CA GLU A 460 6.70 6.60 13.31
C GLU A 460 6.01 6.72 11.94
N PHE A 461 4.92 5.98 11.70
CA PHE A 461 4.15 6.12 10.47
C PHE A 461 3.48 7.48 10.32
N VAL A 462 2.94 8.05 11.41
CA VAL A 462 2.41 9.42 11.41
C VAL A 462 3.51 10.41 10.99
N ALA A 463 4.71 10.30 11.58
CA ALA A 463 5.83 11.16 11.25
C ALA A 463 6.30 11.02 9.79
N ASP A 464 6.24 9.81 9.22
CA ASP A 464 6.58 9.58 7.81
C ASP A 464 5.58 10.24 6.85
N VAL A 465 4.28 10.13 7.13
CA VAL A 465 3.25 10.79 6.32
C VAL A 465 3.32 12.30 6.48
N ASP A 466 3.54 12.81 7.69
CA ASP A 466 3.78 14.25 7.92
C ASP A 466 5.02 14.74 7.16
N ARG A 467 6.07 13.91 7.07
CA ARG A 467 7.26 14.23 6.26
C ARG A 467 6.94 14.25 4.78
N LEU A 468 6.19 13.27 4.28
CA LEU A 468 5.73 13.25 2.89
C LEU A 468 4.93 14.53 2.58
N GLU A 469 3.99 14.91 3.44
CA GLU A 469 3.22 16.16 3.29
C GLU A 469 4.15 17.38 3.17
N ARG A 470 5.11 17.53 4.09
CA ARG A 470 6.12 18.63 4.03
C ARG A 470 6.96 18.64 2.76
N LEU A 471 7.30 17.47 2.21
CA LEU A 471 8.05 17.37 0.95
C LEU A 471 7.21 17.75 -0.27
N THR A 472 5.88 17.81 -0.10
CA THR A 472 4.90 18.16 -1.14
C THR A 472 4.19 19.49 -0.85
N GLU A 473 4.52 20.16 0.25
CA GLU A 473 3.98 21.48 0.60
C GLU A 473 4.55 22.54 -0.35
N GLY A 474 3.68 23.37 -0.91
CA GLY A 474 4.05 24.48 -1.80
C GLY A 474 3.65 24.26 -3.25
N ASP A 475 4.27 25.03 -4.15
CA ASP A 475 3.97 24.99 -5.57
C ASP A 475 4.59 23.75 -6.23
N LEU A 476 3.76 22.72 -6.42
CA LEU A 476 4.13 21.51 -7.13
C LEU A 476 4.47 21.78 -8.61
N ALA A 477 4.08 22.91 -9.21
CA ALA A 477 4.49 23.24 -10.58
C ALA A 477 5.99 23.57 -10.67
N GLY A 478 6.60 24.00 -9.56
CA GLY A 478 8.01 24.40 -9.51
C GLY A 478 9.02 23.26 -9.34
N ILE A 479 8.59 22.05 -8.96
CA ILE A 479 9.51 20.91 -8.79
C ILE A 479 9.82 20.24 -10.13
N ASP A 480 11.01 19.68 -10.28
CA ASP A 480 11.39 18.96 -11.50
C ASP A 480 10.65 17.60 -11.64
N ASP A 481 10.48 17.11 -12.87
CA ASP A 481 9.73 15.87 -13.13
C ASP A 481 10.33 14.66 -12.40
N ARG A 482 11.67 14.57 -12.31
CA ARG A 482 12.33 13.42 -11.66
C ARG A 482 12.06 13.42 -10.17
N ARG A 483 12.04 14.61 -9.55
CA ARG A 483 11.63 14.79 -8.15
C ARG A 483 10.16 14.44 -7.96
N LEU A 484 9.28 14.93 -8.83
CA LEU A 484 7.85 14.58 -8.80
C LEU A 484 7.64 13.05 -8.83
N LEU A 485 8.28 12.35 -9.77
CA LEU A 485 8.23 10.89 -9.83
C LEU A 485 8.75 10.20 -8.56
N SER A 486 9.87 10.67 -7.99
CA SER A 486 10.39 10.12 -6.73
C SER A 486 9.41 10.30 -5.56
N LEU A 487 8.72 11.43 -5.51
CA LEU A 487 7.70 11.70 -4.50
C LEU A 487 6.44 10.84 -4.72
N ILE A 488 6.05 10.58 -5.98
CA ILE A 488 4.97 9.63 -6.32
C ILE A 488 5.31 8.23 -5.79
N PHE A 489 6.53 7.74 -6.03
CA PHE A 489 6.97 6.46 -5.48
C PHE A 489 7.00 6.46 -3.95
N LEU A 490 7.49 7.56 -3.34
CA LEU A 490 7.47 7.70 -1.89
C LEU A 490 6.05 7.58 -1.34
N ALA A 491 5.10 8.32 -1.90
CA ALA A 491 3.72 8.35 -1.45
C ALA A 491 3.04 6.99 -1.62
N ARG A 492 3.24 6.32 -2.77
CA ARG A 492 2.74 4.95 -2.99
C ARG A 492 3.29 3.96 -1.97
N ASP A 493 4.58 4.00 -1.67
CA ASP A 493 5.17 3.08 -0.70
C ASP A 493 4.72 3.36 0.74
N GLN A 494 4.38 4.61 1.08
CA GLN A 494 3.75 4.94 2.36
C GLN A 494 2.32 4.38 2.46
N VAL A 495 1.53 4.45 1.38
CA VAL A 495 0.21 3.81 1.34
C VAL A 495 0.35 2.30 1.56
N VAL A 496 1.27 1.64 0.84
CA VAL A 496 1.55 0.20 0.98
C VAL A 496 1.98 -0.15 2.41
N HIS A 497 2.90 0.62 3.00
CA HIS A 497 3.36 0.36 4.37
C HIS A 497 2.25 0.56 5.40
N GLY A 498 1.42 1.59 5.25
CA GLY A 498 0.30 1.82 6.16
C GLY A 498 -0.71 0.67 6.16
N TRP A 499 -0.93 0.02 5.01
CA TRP A 499 -1.72 -1.22 4.95
C TRP A 499 -1.06 -2.37 5.71
N VAL A 500 0.25 -2.57 5.58
CA VAL A 500 1.00 -3.56 6.37
C VAL A 500 0.80 -3.33 7.88
N LEU A 501 0.86 -2.07 8.34
CA LEU A 501 0.59 -1.73 9.73
C LEU A 501 -0.87 -1.95 10.14
N ALA A 502 -1.81 -1.73 9.22
CA ALA A 502 -3.23 -2.03 9.43
C ALA A 502 -3.48 -3.53 9.59
N ALA A 503 -2.70 -4.40 8.94
CA ALA A 503 -2.75 -5.85 9.15
C ALA A 503 -2.41 -6.23 10.60
N GLY A 504 -1.41 -5.56 11.19
CA GLY A 504 -1.09 -5.69 12.61
C GLY A 504 -2.24 -5.31 13.52
N SER A 505 -2.86 -4.16 13.24
CA SER A 505 -4.06 -3.72 13.96
C SER A 505 -5.21 -4.71 13.83
N PHE A 506 -5.42 -5.28 12.65
CA PHE A 506 -6.45 -6.31 12.43
C PHE A 506 -6.22 -7.55 13.29
N LEU A 507 -4.98 -8.08 13.31
CA LEU A 507 -4.62 -9.23 14.15
C LEU A 507 -4.86 -8.95 15.64
N LEU A 508 -4.47 -7.76 16.12
CA LEU A 508 -4.65 -7.35 17.50
C LEU A 508 -6.12 -7.14 17.87
N CYS A 509 -6.88 -6.41 17.05
CA CYS A 509 -8.32 -6.20 17.26
C CYS A 509 -9.07 -7.54 17.28
N ALA A 510 -8.75 -8.46 16.38
CA ALA A 510 -9.34 -9.80 16.38
C ALA A 510 -9.00 -10.57 17.68
N ALA A 511 -7.74 -10.55 18.11
CA ALA A 511 -7.31 -11.22 19.33
C ALA A 511 -7.97 -10.64 20.59
N PHE A 512 -8.01 -9.31 20.73
CA PHE A 512 -8.65 -8.65 21.86
C PHE A 512 -10.17 -8.85 21.87
N ASN A 513 -10.82 -8.87 20.69
CA ASN A 513 -12.25 -9.19 20.60
C ASN A 513 -12.55 -10.61 21.08
N VAL A 514 -11.72 -11.60 20.72
CA VAL A 514 -11.84 -12.98 21.24
C VAL A 514 -11.71 -13.01 22.77
N LEU A 515 -10.73 -12.29 23.33
CA LEU A 515 -10.53 -12.19 24.78
C LEU A 515 -11.72 -11.54 25.49
N LEU A 516 -12.22 -10.41 24.96
CA LEU A 516 -13.36 -9.69 25.52
C LEU A 516 -14.63 -10.54 25.49
N ARG A 517 -14.91 -11.22 24.37
CA ARG A 517 -16.04 -12.16 24.27
C ARG A 517 -15.95 -13.29 25.29
N GLY A 518 -14.74 -13.81 25.51
CA GLY A 518 -14.49 -14.83 26.53
C GLY A 518 -14.76 -14.34 27.96
N LEU A 519 -14.51 -13.06 28.25
CA LEU A 519 -14.66 -12.45 29.58
C LEU A 519 -16.06 -11.87 29.85
N CYS A 520 -16.78 -11.44 28.80
CA CYS A 520 -18.00 -10.64 28.92
C CYS A 520 -19.24 -11.26 28.27
N GLY A 521 -19.12 -12.33 27.48
CA GLY A 521 -20.20 -12.85 26.65
C GLY A 521 -20.24 -12.23 25.25
N ARG A 522 -21.31 -12.50 24.48
CA ARG A 522 -21.35 -12.26 23.02
C ARG A 522 -21.55 -10.79 22.60
N ASP A 523 -22.02 -9.92 23.50
CA ASP A 523 -22.57 -8.59 23.14
C ASP A 523 -21.73 -7.40 23.61
N VAL A 524 -20.43 -7.59 23.92
CA VAL A 524 -19.58 -6.49 24.39
C VAL A 524 -18.53 -6.12 23.34
N ALA A 525 -18.78 -5.02 22.63
CA ALA A 525 -17.78 -4.32 21.83
C ALA A 525 -17.08 -3.26 22.71
N ALA A 526 -15.76 -3.11 22.56
CA ALA A 526 -15.05 -2.02 23.21
C ALA A 526 -15.52 -0.67 22.64
N PRO A 527 -15.87 0.32 23.47
CA PRO A 527 -16.22 1.64 22.99
C PRO A 527 -14.99 2.28 22.33
N GLY A 528 -15.19 2.93 21.18
CA GLY A 528 -14.14 3.69 20.51
C GLY A 528 -13.75 4.94 21.30
N GLY A 529 -14.73 5.53 22.00
CA GLY A 529 -14.53 6.67 22.87
C GLY A 529 -14.46 7.99 22.09
N PRO A 530 -14.45 9.13 22.79
CA PRO A 530 -14.66 10.47 22.22
C PRO A 530 -13.51 11.03 21.36
N GLU A 531 -12.55 10.20 20.94
CA GLU A 531 -11.34 10.63 20.21
C GLU A 531 -11.12 9.80 18.91
N LEU A 532 -12.18 9.18 18.38
CA LEU A 532 -12.10 8.39 17.16
C LEU A 532 -11.74 9.28 15.97
N VAL A 533 -10.67 8.94 15.24
CA VAL A 533 -10.25 9.77 14.09
C VAL A 533 -11.30 9.78 12.98
N SER A 534 -11.99 8.66 12.75
CA SER A 534 -13.12 8.58 11.80
C SER A 534 -14.34 9.42 12.20
N ALA A 535 -14.41 9.88 13.46
CA ALA A 535 -15.47 10.76 13.94
C ALA A 535 -15.26 12.23 13.52
N ARG A 536 -14.04 12.61 13.11
CA ARG A 536 -13.66 14.01 12.84
C ARG A 536 -14.51 14.67 11.76
N SER A 537 -14.95 13.94 10.74
CA SER A 537 -15.83 14.49 9.70
C SER A 537 -17.18 14.91 10.29
N VAL A 538 -17.75 14.08 11.18
CA VAL A 538 -19.02 14.39 11.87
C VAL A 538 -18.83 15.56 12.84
N GLU A 539 -17.74 15.58 13.60
CA GLU A 539 -17.46 16.69 14.52
C GLU A 539 -17.19 18.01 13.80
N ALA A 540 -16.46 17.98 12.68
CA ALA A 540 -16.22 19.14 11.82
C ALA A 540 -17.54 19.69 11.30
N MET A 541 -18.41 18.81 10.79
CA MET A 541 -19.77 19.17 10.37
C MET A 541 -20.56 19.84 11.49
N GLN A 542 -20.56 19.27 12.70
CA GLN A 542 -21.25 19.86 13.85
C GLN A 542 -20.69 21.24 14.22
N ARG A 543 -19.37 21.41 14.23
CA ARG A 543 -18.73 22.72 14.52
C ARG A 543 -19.06 23.76 13.46
N LEU A 544 -19.03 23.39 12.17
CA LEU A 544 -19.37 24.28 11.06
C LEU A 544 -20.85 24.67 11.07
N VAL A 545 -21.76 23.72 11.32
CA VAL A 545 -23.21 24.01 11.47
C VAL A 545 -23.44 24.99 12.62
N VAL A 546 -22.82 24.75 13.79
CA VAL A 546 -22.93 25.66 14.93
C VAL A 546 -22.35 27.05 14.63
N ALA A 547 -21.22 27.11 13.91
CA ALA A 547 -20.62 28.38 13.51
C ALA A 547 -21.52 29.14 12.51
N ALA A 548 -22.08 28.46 11.52
CA ALA A 548 -22.99 29.03 10.54
C ALA A 548 -24.27 29.57 11.17
N GLN A 549 -24.86 28.82 12.12
CA GLN A 549 -26.07 29.23 12.83
C GLN A 549 -25.88 30.44 13.75
N ARG A 550 -24.63 30.72 14.18
CA ARG A 550 -24.31 31.90 15.01
C ARG A 550 -24.27 33.20 14.23
N ASP A 551 -24.02 33.14 12.92
CA ASP A 551 -23.93 34.31 12.05
C ASP A 551 -25.08 34.31 11.02
N PRO A 552 -26.09 35.20 11.19
CA PRO A 552 -27.18 35.33 10.23
C PRO A 552 -26.72 35.63 8.80
N LYS A 553 -25.57 36.30 8.63
CA LYS A 553 -25.00 36.59 7.32
C LYS A 553 -24.51 35.31 6.65
N VAL A 554 -23.79 34.46 7.38
CA VAL A 554 -23.39 33.13 6.88
C VAL A 554 -24.61 32.30 6.52
N THR A 555 -25.63 32.29 7.37
CA THR A 555 -26.88 31.56 7.08
C THR A 555 -27.54 32.05 5.78
N ALA A 556 -27.58 33.37 5.55
CA ALA A 556 -28.11 33.93 4.30
C ALA A 556 -27.28 33.52 3.07
N LEU A 557 -25.95 33.64 3.16
CA LEU A 557 -25.03 33.26 2.09
C LEU A 557 -25.12 31.77 1.75
N LEU A 558 -25.23 30.90 2.76
CA LEU A 558 -25.36 29.45 2.59
C LEU A 558 -26.68 29.04 1.92
N ALA A 559 -27.72 29.87 2.02
CA ALA A 559 -29.01 29.65 1.37
C ALA A 559 -29.03 30.06 -0.11
N GLU A 560 -28.05 30.84 -0.58
CA GLU A 560 -27.95 31.24 -1.98
C GLU A 560 -27.66 30.03 -2.89
N PRO A 561 -28.13 30.03 -4.15
CA PRO A 561 -27.76 29.03 -5.14
C PRO A 561 -26.35 29.26 -5.69
N GLY A 562 -25.71 28.19 -6.16
CA GLY A 562 -24.36 28.22 -6.76
C GLY A 562 -23.22 28.09 -5.75
N ASP A 563 -21.99 28.26 -6.24
CA ASP A 563 -20.78 28.17 -5.43
C ASP A 563 -20.63 29.38 -4.51
N ARG A 564 -20.20 29.12 -3.27
CA ARG A 564 -20.29 30.08 -2.17
C ARG A 564 -18.93 30.37 -1.55
N LEU A 565 -17.93 29.52 -1.79
CA LEU A 565 -16.62 29.62 -1.15
C LEU A 565 -15.97 31.01 -1.29
N ASP A 566 -15.90 31.55 -2.52
CA ASP A 566 -15.31 32.87 -2.78
C ASP A 566 -16.09 34.01 -2.11
N LYS A 567 -17.42 33.92 -2.11
CA LYS A 567 -18.28 34.88 -1.41
C LYS A 567 -18.06 34.82 0.10
N LEU A 568 -18.02 33.61 0.68
CA LEU A 568 -17.73 33.41 2.10
C LEU A 568 -16.36 33.98 2.47
N ALA A 569 -15.36 33.87 1.61
CA ALA A 569 -14.03 34.43 1.84
C ALA A 569 -14.04 35.96 1.99
N VAL A 570 -14.84 36.66 1.18
CA VAL A 570 -14.95 38.12 1.20
C VAL A 570 -15.92 38.60 2.28
N GLU A 571 -17.06 37.93 2.40
CA GLU A 571 -18.22 38.42 3.14
C GLU A 571 -18.36 37.84 4.55
N ALA A 572 -17.80 36.67 4.81
CA ALA A 572 -17.81 35.99 6.11
C ALA A 572 -16.43 35.36 6.42
N PRO A 573 -15.36 36.18 6.51
CA PRO A 573 -13.98 35.69 6.56
C PRO A 573 -13.69 34.81 7.79
N GLU A 574 -14.36 35.02 8.92
CA GLU A 574 -14.22 34.18 10.11
C GLU A 574 -14.75 32.77 9.90
N PHE A 575 -15.93 32.64 9.26
CA PHE A 575 -16.49 31.34 8.91
C PHE A 575 -15.66 30.66 7.82
N HIS A 576 -15.21 31.41 6.80
CA HIS A 576 -14.32 30.88 5.78
C HIS A 576 -13.00 30.37 6.38
N ALA A 577 -12.40 31.10 7.32
CA ALA A 577 -11.20 30.64 8.03
C ALA A 577 -11.46 29.37 8.86
N ALA A 578 -12.63 29.26 9.51
CA ALA A 578 -13.03 28.05 10.23
C ALA A 578 -13.22 26.86 9.26
N LEU A 579 -13.84 27.09 8.09
CA LEU A 579 -13.99 26.09 7.04
C LEU A 579 -12.62 25.59 6.53
N LEU A 580 -11.69 26.50 6.24
CA LEU A 580 -10.33 26.15 5.82
C LEU A 580 -9.57 25.36 6.91
N ALA A 581 -9.78 25.70 8.19
CA ALA A 581 -9.18 24.96 9.30
C ALA A 581 -9.72 23.52 9.41
N GLU A 582 -11.02 23.33 9.20
CA GLU A 582 -11.61 21.98 9.15
C GLU A 582 -11.14 21.22 7.89
N LEU A 583 -11.06 21.87 6.73
CA LEU A 583 -10.51 21.26 5.51
C LEU A 583 -9.03 20.87 5.67
N ALA A 584 -8.23 21.63 6.41
CA ALA A 584 -6.86 21.22 6.73
C ALA A 584 -6.82 19.92 7.57
N LEU A 585 -7.88 19.65 8.35
CA LEU A 585 -8.01 18.45 9.20
C LEU A 585 -8.62 17.25 8.46
N ILE A 586 -9.66 17.46 7.65
CA ILE A 586 -10.46 16.40 7.03
C ILE A 586 -10.49 16.43 5.50
N GLY A 587 -9.79 17.37 4.86
CA GLY A 587 -9.82 17.61 3.42
C GLY A 587 -9.35 16.42 2.57
N HIS A 588 -8.48 15.56 3.13
CA HIS A 588 -8.05 14.32 2.47
C HIS A 588 -9.15 13.24 2.40
N ARG A 589 -10.30 13.45 3.06
CA ARG A 589 -11.46 12.55 3.06
C ARG A 589 -12.40 12.90 1.92
N GLY A 590 -13.24 11.95 1.54
CA GLY A 590 -14.28 12.09 0.52
C GLY A 590 -14.81 10.70 0.15
N PRO A 591 -15.96 10.59 -0.54
CA PRO A 591 -16.51 9.31 -0.94
C PRO A 591 -15.51 8.51 -1.81
N ALA A 592 -15.39 7.20 -1.57
CA ALA A 592 -14.39 6.35 -2.22
C ALA A 592 -12.97 6.87 -2.02
N GLU A 593 -12.59 7.16 -0.77
CA GLU A 593 -11.38 7.91 -0.39
C GLU A 593 -10.05 7.30 -0.86
N LEU A 594 -10.04 6.02 -1.27
CA LEU A 594 -8.88 5.29 -1.77
C LEU A 594 -8.90 5.00 -3.29
N GLU A 595 -10.00 5.31 -3.96
CA GLU A 595 -10.05 5.31 -5.42
C GLU A 595 -9.30 6.55 -5.92
N MET A 596 -8.36 6.38 -6.85
CA MET A 596 -7.56 7.50 -7.37
C MET A 596 -8.39 8.46 -8.23
N LEU A 597 -9.44 7.96 -8.88
CA LEU A 597 -10.39 8.78 -9.64
C LEU A 597 -11.38 9.55 -8.77
N SER A 598 -11.42 9.34 -7.45
CA SER A 598 -12.40 10.01 -6.59
C SER A 598 -12.00 11.46 -6.26
N THR A 599 -12.98 12.22 -5.77
CA THR A 599 -12.83 13.61 -5.34
C THR A 599 -12.87 13.68 -3.82
N SER A 600 -11.87 14.33 -3.22
CA SER A 600 -11.85 14.62 -1.77
C SER A 600 -12.54 15.96 -1.45
N TYR A 601 -12.76 16.25 -0.17
CA TYR A 601 -13.24 17.55 0.29
C TYR A 601 -12.23 18.67 0.04
N ALA A 602 -10.93 18.37 -0.03
CA ALA A 602 -9.93 19.35 -0.45
C ALA A 602 -9.97 19.60 -1.96
N ASP A 603 -10.35 18.58 -2.75
CA ASP A 603 -10.49 18.70 -4.21
C ASP A 603 -11.77 19.48 -4.60
N ASP A 604 -12.88 19.24 -3.90
CA ASP A 604 -14.13 20.02 -3.99
C ASP A 604 -14.58 20.51 -2.60
N PRO A 605 -14.06 21.67 -2.13
CA PRO A 605 -14.49 22.27 -0.87
C PRO A 605 -15.97 22.65 -0.82
N GLU A 606 -16.59 22.93 -1.98
CA GLU A 606 -17.99 23.34 -2.05
C GLU A 606 -18.91 22.17 -1.70
N LEU A 607 -18.50 20.91 -1.94
CA LEU A 607 -19.22 19.74 -1.46
C LEU A 607 -19.45 19.80 0.07
N LEU A 608 -18.41 20.13 0.84
CA LEU A 608 -18.52 20.26 2.29
C LEU A 608 -19.44 21.43 2.68
N VAL A 609 -19.36 22.56 1.96
CA VAL A 609 -20.26 23.71 2.17
C VAL A 609 -21.73 23.32 1.94
N ARG A 610 -22.03 22.61 0.84
CA ARG A 610 -23.38 22.12 0.52
C ARG A 610 -23.87 21.15 1.59
N MET A 611 -23.02 20.25 2.08
CA MET A 611 -23.35 19.36 3.19
C MET A 611 -23.67 20.14 4.48
N VAL A 612 -22.90 21.17 4.82
CA VAL A 612 -23.16 22.03 6.00
C VAL A 612 -24.53 22.69 5.87
N THR A 613 -24.86 23.28 4.71
CA THR A 613 -26.18 23.87 4.45
C THR A 613 -27.31 22.86 4.68
N ARG A 614 -27.16 21.62 4.20
CA ARG A 614 -28.16 20.55 4.39
C ARG A 614 -28.30 20.15 5.86
N ALA A 615 -27.18 20.00 6.56
CA ALA A 615 -27.15 19.62 7.97
C ALA A 615 -27.78 20.67 8.90
N MET A 616 -27.79 21.96 8.51
CA MET A 616 -28.49 23.00 9.29
C MET A 616 -29.99 22.77 9.41
N SER A 617 -30.60 22.05 8.46
CA SER A 617 -32.05 21.76 8.43
C SER A 617 -32.39 20.37 8.98
N ALA A 618 -31.38 19.60 9.41
CA ALA A 618 -31.57 18.23 9.88
C ALA A 618 -32.00 18.18 11.36
N PRO A 619 -32.83 17.20 11.76
CA PRO A 619 -33.13 16.97 13.16
C PRO A 619 -31.88 16.53 13.94
N SER A 620 -31.79 16.91 15.23
CA SER A 620 -30.68 16.48 16.08
C SER A 620 -30.64 14.96 16.23
N ALA A 621 -29.46 14.38 16.04
CA ALA A 621 -29.21 12.97 16.36
C ALA A 621 -29.44 12.68 17.85
N GLN A 622 -29.89 11.46 18.17
CA GLN A 622 -30.07 11.02 19.55
C GLN A 622 -28.73 10.78 20.24
N GLN A 623 -28.66 11.05 21.54
CA GLN A 623 -27.46 10.71 22.32
C GLN A 623 -27.26 9.19 22.36
N PRO A 624 -26.07 8.69 21.99
CA PRO A 624 -25.79 7.26 21.98
C PRO A 624 -25.80 6.69 23.40
N GLN A 625 -26.39 5.51 23.57
CA GLN A 625 -26.25 4.73 24.81
C GLN A 625 -24.90 4.02 24.83
N ARG A 626 -24.04 4.36 25.80
CA ARG A 626 -22.73 3.71 25.95
C ARG A 626 -22.88 2.37 26.69
N PRO A 627 -22.40 1.25 26.12
CA PRO A 627 -22.41 -0.02 26.83
C PRO A 627 -21.53 0.04 28.09
N GLN A 628 -22.02 -0.47 29.21
CA GLN A 628 -21.26 -0.53 30.45
C GLN A 628 -20.31 -1.73 30.44
N ILE A 629 -19.01 -1.47 30.59
CA ILE A 629 -18.00 -2.52 30.67
C ILE A 629 -17.86 -2.99 32.12
N PRO A 630 -18.01 -4.31 32.40
CA PRO A 630 -17.79 -4.87 33.73
C PRO A 630 -16.37 -4.60 34.27
N LEU A 631 -16.24 -4.42 35.59
CA LEU A 631 -14.96 -4.08 36.24
C LEU A 631 -13.82 -5.07 35.94
N HIS A 632 -14.12 -6.37 35.88
CA HIS A 632 -13.13 -7.43 35.61
C HIS A 632 -12.60 -7.41 34.18
N ALA A 633 -13.35 -6.84 33.23
CA ALA A 633 -12.96 -6.74 31.83
C ALA A 633 -12.25 -5.43 31.48
N LYS A 634 -12.26 -4.44 32.38
CA LYS A 634 -11.69 -3.10 32.14
C LYS A 634 -10.23 -3.10 31.66
N PRO A 635 -9.29 -3.89 32.23
CA PRO A 635 -7.90 -3.87 31.77
C PRO A 635 -7.76 -4.29 30.30
N ILE A 636 -8.49 -5.35 29.90
CA ILE A 636 -8.50 -5.84 28.52
C ILE A 636 -9.22 -4.85 27.60
N ALA A 637 -10.32 -4.25 28.07
CA ALA A 637 -11.03 -3.24 27.31
C ALA A 637 -10.18 -1.99 27.04
N VAL A 638 -9.39 -1.52 28.01
CA VAL A 638 -8.46 -0.39 27.83
C VAL A 638 -7.43 -0.71 26.74
N LEU A 639 -6.84 -1.90 26.76
CA LEU A 639 -5.91 -2.34 25.72
C LEU A 639 -6.60 -2.44 24.35
N ALA A 640 -7.80 -3.02 24.30
CA ALA A 640 -8.59 -3.14 23.06
C ALA A 640 -8.96 -1.76 22.48
N THR A 641 -9.36 -0.81 23.32
CA THR A 641 -9.64 0.58 22.91
C THR A 641 -8.36 1.27 22.41
N GLN A 642 -7.21 1.06 23.05
CA GLN A 642 -5.94 1.59 22.54
C GLN A 642 -5.61 1.03 21.15
N GLN A 643 -5.79 -0.28 20.93
CA GLN A 643 -5.56 -0.88 19.62
C GLN A 643 -6.52 -0.37 18.55
N LEU A 644 -7.79 -0.15 18.91
CA LEU A 644 -8.76 0.47 18.03
C LEU A 644 -8.35 1.89 17.67
N ARG A 645 -7.91 2.71 18.63
CA ARG A 645 -7.41 4.08 18.37
C ARG A 645 -6.21 4.08 17.43
N ASP A 646 -5.22 3.23 17.70
CA ASP A 646 -4.03 3.11 16.85
C ASP A 646 -4.40 2.68 15.42
N ARG A 647 -5.39 1.77 15.25
CA ARG A 647 -5.95 1.39 13.95
C ARG A 647 -6.54 2.59 13.21
N GLU A 648 -7.36 3.39 13.89
CA GLU A 648 -8.03 4.55 13.29
C GLU A 648 -7.04 5.62 12.86
N VAL A 649 -6.03 5.92 13.69
CA VAL A 649 -4.95 6.88 13.35
C VAL A 649 -4.16 6.39 12.12
N ARG A 650 -3.79 5.11 12.07
CA ARG A 650 -3.09 4.56 10.90
C ARG A 650 -3.96 4.60 9.65
N ARG A 651 -5.24 4.24 9.76
CA ARG A 651 -6.17 4.25 8.64
C ARG A 651 -6.32 5.66 8.06
N ASP A 652 -6.43 6.67 8.93
CA ASP A 652 -6.45 8.08 8.52
C ASP A 652 -5.18 8.49 7.76
N LYS A 653 -4.01 8.13 8.28
CA LYS A 653 -2.74 8.43 7.61
C LYS A 653 -2.53 7.66 6.30
N VAL A 654 -3.10 6.46 6.15
CA VAL A 654 -3.16 5.76 4.85
C VAL A 654 -3.96 6.58 3.83
N VAL A 655 -5.13 7.09 4.22
CA VAL A 655 -5.98 7.90 3.32
C VAL A 655 -5.29 9.21 2.98
N ARG A 656 -4.64 9.86 3.95
CA ARG A 656 -3.88 11.09 3.73
C ARG A 656 -2.69 10.88 2.80
N ALA A 657 -1.91 9.82 2.98
CA ALA A 657 -0.85 9.45 2.04
C ALA A 657 -1.38 9.15 0.63
N ASN A 658 -2.55 8.51 0.53
CA ASN A 658 -3.22 8.23 -0.74
C ASN A 658 -3.71 9.51 -1.43
N TRP A 659 -4.21 10.48 -0.67
CA TRP A 659 -4.57 11.80 -1.17
C TRP A 659 -3.34 12.56 -1.68
N VAL A 660 -2.23 12.58 -0.94
CA VAL A 660 -0.97 13.17 -1.42
C VAL A 660 -0.50 12.50 -2.72
N LEU A 661 -0.54 11.16 -2.78
CA LEU A 661 -0.23 10.42 -4.01
C LEU A 661 -1.12 10.86 -5.18
N ARG A 662 -2.43 10.98 -4.97
CA ARG A 662 -3.37 11.44 -6.00
C ARG A 662 -3.04 12.84 -6.48
N THR A 663 -2.72 13.77 -5.58
CA THR A 663 -2.32 15.15 -5.92
C THR A 663 -1.07 15.15 -6.79
N LEU A 664 -0.05 14.36 -6.43
CA LEU A 664 1.18 14.23 -7.23
C LEU A 664 0.91 13.59 -8.61
N LEU A 665 0.03 12.59 -8.68
CA LEU A 665 -0.38 11.97 -9.95
C LEU A 665 -1.13 12.96 -10.84
N ARG A 666 -2.04 13.77 -10.30
CA ARG A 666 -2.74 14.82 -11.07
C ARG A 666 -1.77 15.85 -11.62
N GLU A 667 -0.78 16.27 -10.82
CA GLU A 667 0.26 17.18 -11.30
C GLU A 667 1.08 16.56 -12.44
N TYR A 668 1.45 15.28 -12.31
CA TYR A 668 2.11 14.55 -13.40
C TYR A 668 1.23 14.49 -14.65
N GLY A 669 -0.05 14.15 -14.48
CA GLY A 669 -1.04 14.10 -15.56
C GLY A 669 -1.21 15.45 -16.26
N ARG A 670 -1.26 16.55 -15.50
CA ARG A 670 -1.32 17.92 -16.04
C ARG A 670 -0.11 18.23 -16.93
N ARG A 671 1.10 17.95 -16.47
CA ARG A 671 2.35 18.13 -17.26
C ARG A 671 2.41 17.23 -18.49
N ALA A 672 1.90 16.01 -18.37
CA ALA A 672 1.82 15.06 -19.48
C ALA A 672 0.83 15.53 -20.56
N VAL A 673 -0.26 16.21 -20.20
CA VAL A 673 -1.14 16.88 -21.17
C VAL A 673 -0.43 18.06 -21.83
N GLU A 674 0.26 18.90 -21.05
CA GLU A 674 1.00 20.06 -21.59
C GLU A 674 2.11 19.66 -22.56
N SER A 675 2.72 18.50 -22.36
CA SER A 675 3.73 17.93 -23.27
C SER A 675 3.14 17.11 -24.43
N GLY A 676 1.80 16.96 -24.50
CA GLY A 676 1.10 16.22 -25.55
C GLY A 676 1.21 14.69 -25.44
N VAL A 677 1.66 14.18 -24.27
CA VAL A 677 1.75 12.74 -23.99
C VAL A 677 0.38 12.16 -23.64
N PHE A 678 -0.45 12.92 -22.91
CA PHE A 678 -1.83 12.55 -22.54
C PHE A 678 -2.85 13.46 -23.22
N GLU A 679 -4.08 12.95 -23.40
CA GLU A 679 -5.21 13.75 -23.88
C GLU A 679 -5.93 14.45 -22.72
N ALA A 680 -5.98 13.81 -21.55
CA ALA A 680 -6.57 14.34 -20.32
C ALA A 680 -5.70 14.05 -19.10
N ALA A 681 -5.72 14.94 -18.09
CA ALA A 681 -4.89 14.78 -16.90
C ALA A 681 -5.19 13.47 -16.15
N ASP A 682 -6.45 13.02 -16.16
CA ASP A 682 -6.89 11.78 -15.53
C ASP A 682 -6.40 10.51 -16.24
N ASP A 683 -5.79 10.61 -17.43
CA ASP A 683 -5.18 9.47 -18.13
C ASP A 683 -4.10 8.80 -17.27
N VAL A 684 -3.44 9.57 -16.39
CA VAL A 684 -2.46 9.07 -15.41
C VAL A 684 -3.02 7.97 -14.51
N PHE A 685 -4.32 8.00 -14.20
CA PHE A 685 -4.93 7.01 -13.30
C PHE A 685 -5.18 5.66 -13.98
N TYR A 686 -5.12 5.61 -15.31
CA TYR A 686 -5.19 4.38 -16.10
C TYR A 686 -3.83 3.71 -16.29
N LEU A 687 -2.78 4.24 -15.67
CA LEU A 687 -1.46 3.63 -15.58
C LEU A 687 -1.21 3.08 -14.17
N LEU A 688 -0.44 2.01 -14.09
CA LEU A 688 0.17 1.59 -12.83
C LEU A 688 1.23 2.64 -12.45
N VAL A 689 1.39 2.90 -11.15
CA VAL A 689 2.40 3.85 -10.66
C VAL A 689 3.82 3.42 -11.10
N ASP A 690 4.08 2.11 -11.14
CA ASP A 690 5.36 1.57 -11.61
C ASP A 690 5.61 1.81 -13.12
N GLU A 691 4.57 2.10 -13.92
CA GLU A 691 4.69 2.42 -15.35
C GLU A 691 5.09 3.88 -15.61
N LEU A 692 4.94 4.77 -14.62
CA LEU A 692 5.28 6.19 -14.79
C LEU A 692 6.79 6.44 -14.90
N ASP A 693 7.61 5.61 -14.24
CA ASP A 693 9.07 5.73 -14.30
C ASP A 693 9.59 5.55 -15.73
N ALA A 694 8.87 4.78 -16.54
CA ALA A 694 9.21 4.48 -17.90
C ALA A 694 7.94 4.16 -18.69
N LEU A 695 7.37 5.20 -19.32
CA LEU A 695 6.10 5.08 -20.03
C LEU A 695 6.18 4.03 -21.14
N PRO A 696 5.09 3.27 -21.37
CA PRO A 696 5.01 2.33 -22.47
C PRO A 696 5.02 3.06 -23.81
N ALA A 697 5.48 2.37 -24.86
CA ALA A 697 5.67 2.95 -26.19
C ALA A 697 4.41 3.59 -26.80
N ASP A 698 3.24 2.97 -26.59
CA ASP A 698 1.93 3.51 -26.98
C ASP A 698 1.03 3.67 -25.75
N VAL A 699 1.30 4.75 -25.01
CA VAL A 699 0.57 5.06 -23.77
C VAL A 699 -0.90 5.40 -24.03
N GLY A 700 -1.21 6.05 -25.16
CA GLY A 700 -2.58 6.39 -25.55
C GLY A 700 -3.45 5.15 -25.77
N ALA A 701 -2.94 4.17 -26.52
CA ALA A 701 -3.67 2.91 -26.72
C ALA A 701 -3.85 2.12 -25.42
N LEU A 702 -2.85 2.12 -24.53
CA LEU A 702 -2.94 1.46 -23.23
C LEU A 702 -4.03 2.10 -22.35
N VAL A 703 -4.04 3.42 -22.24
CA VAL A 703 -5.04 4.19 -21.49
C VAL A 703 -6.43 3.94 -22.07
N ALA A 704 -6.60 4.03 -23.39
CA ALA A 704 -7.88 3.79 -24.05
C ALA A 704 -8.42 2.37 -23.79
N ARG A 705 -7.56 1.35 -23.86
CA ARG A 705 -7.90 -0.04 -23.55
C ARG A 705 -8.38 -0.20 -22.11
N ARG A 706 -7.60 0.28 -21.13
CA ARG A 706 -7.92 0.14 -19.70
C ARG A 706 -9.17 0.95 -19.30
N ARG A 707 -9.39 2.10 -19.92
CA ARG A 707 -10.62 2.88 -19.76
C ARG A 707 -11.85 2.15 -20.32
N ALA A 708 -11.73 1.54 -21.50
CA ALA A 708 -12.79 0.71 -22.06
C ALA A 708 -13.07 -0.53 -21.19
N GLU A 709 -12.04 -1.18 -20.68
CA GLU A 709 -12.17 -2.31 -19.75
C GLU A 709 -12.89 -1.89 -18.47
N GLN A 710 -12.48 -0.82 -17.80
CA GLN A 710 -13.14 -0.36 -16.57
C GLN A 710 -14.62 -0.09 -16.80
N ARG A 711 -14.99 0.59 -17.91
CA ARG A 711 -16.40 0.83 -18.29
C ARG A 711 -17.17 -0.47 -18.49
N ARG A 712 -16.58 -1.46 -19.17
CA ARG A 712 -17.17 -2.79 -19.35
C ARG A 712 -17.43 -3.46 -17.99
N LEU A 713 -16.46 -3.40 -17.08
CA LEU A 713 -16.51 -4.05 -15.76
C LEU A 713 -17.47 -3.36 -14.76
N VAL A 714 -17.97 -2.16 -15.06
CA VAL A 714 -19.10 -1.56 -14.32
C VAL A 714 -20.35 -2.43 -14.48
N ALA A 715 -20.60 -2.94 -15.69
CA ALA A 715 -21.77 -3.78 -15.99
C ALA A 715 -21.61 -5.25 -15.58
N VAL A 716 -20.37 -5.69 -15.32
CA VAL A 716 -20.04 -7.05 -14.89
C VAL A 716 -19.86 -7.06 -13.37
N ALA A 717 -20.88 -7.51 -12.65
CA ALA A 717 -20.83 -7.66 -11.20
C ALA A 717 -20.67 -9.15 -10.84
N PRO A 718 -19.47 -9.60 -10.42
CA PRO A 718 -19.33 -10.94 -9.88
C PRO A 718 -20.20 -11.09 -8.62
N PRO A 719 -20.63 -12.32 -8.27
CA PRO A 719 -21.41 -12.54 -7.06
C PRO A 719 -20.64 -12.07 -5.82
N THR A 720 -21.37 -11.66 -4.77
CA THR A 720 -20.76 -11.25 -3.49
C THR A 720 -19.96 -12.39 -2.86
N VAL A 721 -20.35 -13.64 -3.12
CA VAL A 721 -19.61 -14.86 -2.75
C VAL A 721 -19.68 -15.88 -3.88
N PHE A 722 -18.58 -16.57 -4.16
CA PHE A 722 -18.56 -17.69 -5.11
C PHE A 722 -17.49 -18.73 -4.73
N SER A 723 -17.58 -19.92 -5.33
CA SER A 723 -16.59 -20.99 -5.18
C SER A 723 -16.23 -21.56 -6.55
N GLY A 724 -14.94 -21.56 -6.89
CA GLY A 724 -14.43 -22.01 -8.17
C GLY A 724 -14.57 -20.92 -9.23
N SER A 725 -15.45 -21.15 -10.20
CA SER A 725 -15.76 -20.16 -11.24
C SER A 725 -16.92 -19.24 -10.84
N TRP A 726 -16.97 -18.04 -11.42
CA TRP A 726 -18.11 -17.13 -11.26
C TRP A 726 -18.71 -16.70 -12.61
N GLN A 727 -19.98 -16.35 -12.57
CA GLN A 727 -20.70 -15.70 -13.68
C GLN A 727 -21.30 -14.39 -13.19
N PRO A 728 -21.47 -13.37 -14.06
CA PRO A 728 -22.07 -12.10 -13.67
C PRO A 728 -23.46 -12.32 -13.04
N THR A 729 -23.73 -11.63 -11.94
CA THR A 729 -25.04 -11.71 -11.28
C THR A 729 -26.08 -11.02 -12.18
N ALA A 730 -27.15 -11.73 -12.53
CA ALA A 730 -28.23 -11.15 -13.35
C ALA A 730 -28.84 -9.93 -12.64
N PRO A 731 -29.22 -8.87 -13.38
CA PRO A 731 -29.71 -7.61 -12.80
C PRO A 731 -31.11 -7.71 -12.13
N SER A 732 -31.78 -8.85 -12.17
CA SER A 732 -33.17 -8.99 -11.74
C SER A 732 -33.33 -9.44 -10.28
N SER A 733 -33.10 -8.53 -9.33
CA SER A 733 -33.87 -8.61 -8.07
C SER A 733 -35.20 -7.91 -8.31
N PRO A 734 -36.35 -8.53 -8.04
CA PRO A 734 -37.63 -7.84 -8.17
C PRO A 734 -37.65 -6.64 -7.21
N ALA A 735 -38.09 -5.48 -7.71
CA ALA A 735 -38.30 -4.31 -6.87
C ALA A 735 -39.36 -4.64 -5.80
N LEU A 736 -39.09 -4.24 -4.56
CA LEU A 736 -40.00 -4.45 -3.43
C LEU A 736 -41.25 -3.58 -3.60
N ALA A 737 -42.40 -4.16 -3.29
CA ALA A 737 -43.70 -3.50 -3.29
C ALA A 737 -44.05 -2.94 -1.90
N GLY A 738 -45.09 -2.11 -1.82
CA GLY A 738 -45.62 -1.64 -0.55
C GLY A 738 -46.06 -2.82 0.34
N GLY A 739 -45.58 -2.83 1.58
CA GLY A 739 -45.79 -3.92 2.56
C GLY A 739 -44.66 -4.95 2.62
N ASP A 740 -43.71 -4.91 1.68
CA ASP A 740 -42.56 -5.82 1.71
C ASP A 740 -41.53 -5.40 2.77
N ILE A 741 -40.77 -6.40 3.25
CA ILE A 741 -39.75 -6.22 4.29
C ILE A 741 -38.41 -6.72 3.75
N LEU A 742 -37.40 -5.85 3.82
CA LEU A 742 -36.00 -6.21 3.63
C LEU A 742 -35.32 -6.33 5.00
N ARG A 743 -34.37 -7.26 5.12
CA ARG A 743 -33.70 -7.57 6.38
C ARG A 743 -32.19 -7.49 6.21
N GLY A 744 -31.52 -6.97 7.24
CA GLY A 744 -30.08 -7.09 7.43
C GLY A 744 -29.75 -7.19 8.91
N VAL A 745 -28.60 -6.65 9.28
CA VAL A 745 -28.09 -6.63 10.66
C VAL A 745 -28.28 -5.24 11.24
N GLY A 746 -29.15 -5.12 12.24
CA GLY A 746 -29.30 -3.89 13.02
C GLY A 746 -28.01 -3.56 13.79
N VAL A 747 -27.53 -2.33 13.65
CA VAL A 747 -26.26 -1.88 14.22
C VAL A 747 -26.42 -0.81 15.28
N CYS A 748 -27.25 0.19 15.01
CA CYS A 748 -27.54 1.29 15.90
C CYS A 748 -29.04 1.54 15.88
N GLY A 749 -29.66 1.47 17.07
CA GLY A 749 -31.11 1.53 17.23
C GLY A 749 -31.71 2.89 16.86
N GLY A 750 -33.01 2.88 16.64
CA GLY A 750 -33.79 4.03 16.21
C GLY A 750 -34.75 3.60 15.11
N ARG A 751 -36.00 4.06 15.20
CA ARG A 751 -37.04 3.79 14.19
C ARG A 751 -37.39 5.09 13.50
N VAL A 752 -37.10 5.17 12.21
CA VAL A 752 -37.24 6.39 11.42
C VAL A 752 -37.93 6.10 10.10
N ARG A 753 -38.56 7.14 9.53
CA ARG A 753 -39.14 7.10 8.19
C ARG A 753 -38.47 8.13 7.30
N GLY A 754 -38.24 7.78 6.05
CA GLY A 754 -37.66 8.67 5.06
C GLY A 754 -37.75 8.09 3.66
N ARG A 755 -37.51 8.93 2.65
CA ARG A 755 -37.44 8.48 1.26
C ARG A 755 -36.12 7.79 0.99
N VAL A 756 -36.15 6.71 0.24
CA VAL A 756 -34.95 5.98 -0.19
C VAL A 756 -34.14 6.85 -1.16
N ARG A 757 -32.87 7.09 -0.82
CA ARG A 757 -31.87 7.65 -1.73
C ARG A 757 -30.78 6.61 -1.97
N ILE A 758 -30.63 6.16 -3.21
CA ILE A 758 -29.49 5.32 -3.58
C ILE A 758 -28.28 6.24 -3.79
N VAL A 759 -27.24 6.07 -2.98
CA VAL A 759 -26.04 6.91 -2.98
C VAL A 759 -24.83 6.14 -3.51
N ARG A 760 -24.13 6.75 -4.46
CA ARG A 760 -22.81 6.35 -4.98
C ARG A 760 -21.79 7.47 -4.73
N PRO A 761 -20.48 7.22 -4.89
CA PRO A 761 -19.45 8.24 -4.62
C PRO A 761 -19.69 9.58 -5.35
N ASP A 762 -20.17 9.52 -6.59
CA ASP A 762 -20.47 10.63 -7.47
C ASP A 762 -21.84 11.30 -7.23
N THR A 763 -22.74 10.65 -6.47
CA THR A 763 -24.12 11.11 -6.22
C THR A 763 -24.41 11.39 -4.74
N ILE A 764 -23.36 11.43 -3.89
CA ILE A 764 -23.52 11.77 -2.47
C ILE A 764 -24.19 13.14 -2.26
N ASP A 765 -23.99 14.03 -3.22
CA ASP A 765 -24.55 15.37 -3.20
C ASP A 765 -26.06 15.40 -3.48
N ASP A 766 -26.67 14.30 -3.93
CA ASP A 766 -28.11 14.25 -4.19
C ASP A 766 -28.93 13.99 -2.93
N LEU A 767 -28.29 13.52 -1.86
CA LEU A 767 -28.95 13.19 -0.59
C LEU A 767 -29.57 14.43 0.06
N GLN A 768 -30.86 14.36 0.34
CA GLN A 768 -31.60 15.44 1.01
C GLN A 768 -31.74 15.19 2.53
N PRO A 769 -31.88 16.26 3.34
CA PRO A 769 -32.15 16.11 4.78
C PRO A 769 -33.37 15.23 5.06
N GLY A 770 -33.19 14.23 5.92
CA GLY A 770 -34.26 13.30 6.33
C GLY A 770 -34.50 12.13 5.36
N GLU A 771 -33.77 12.02 4.26
CA GLU A 771 -33.78 10.82 3.41
C GLU A 771 -33.01 9.66 4.07
N ILE A 772 -33.31 8.43 3.62
CA ILE A 772 -32.60 7.21 4.02
C ILE A 772 -31.46 7.01 3.02
N LEU A 773 -30.23 7.08 3.50
CA LEU A 773 -29.03 6.81 2.70
C LEU A 773 -28.91 5.30 2.48
N VAL A 774 -29.08 4.85 1.24
CA VAL A 774 -28.90 3.45 0.84
C VAL A 774 -27.69 3.36 -0.09
N ALA A 775 -26.65 2.61 0.28
CA ALA A 775 -25.43 2.46 -0.51
C ALA A 775 -25.00 0.98 -0.59
N GLU A 776 -24.20 0.63 -1.60
CA GLU A 776 -23.58 -0.70 -1.64
C GLU A 776 -22.59 -0.87 -0.49
N VAL A 777 -21.71 0.13 -0.32
CA VAL A 777 -20.71 0.20 0.73
C VAL A 777 -20.41 1.66 1.04
N THR A 778 -19.96 1.94 2.27
CA THR A 778 -19.62 3.29 2.74
C THR A 778 -18.25 3.29 3.43
N ASP A 779 -17.46 4.32 3.17
CA ASP A 779 -16.23 4.62 3.89
C ASP A 779 -16.41 5.85 4.82
N VAL A 780 -15.31 6.32 5.44
CA VAL A 780 -15.34 7.49 6.34
C VAL A 780 -15.74 8.76 5.59
N GLY A 781 -15.50 8.83 4.28
CA GLY A 781 -15.92 9.93 3.43
C GLY A 781 -17.42 10.18 3.48
N TYR A 782 -18.25 9.15 3.63
CA TYR A 782 -19.71 9.30 3.69
C TYR A 782 -20.23 9.86 5.01
N THR A 783 -19.42 9.86 6.06
CA THR A 783 -19.89 10.13 7.43
C THR A 783 -20.38 11.56 7.63
N ALA A 784 -19.90 12.54 6.85
CA ALA A 784 -20.45 13.90 6.86
C ALA A 784 -21.92 13.92 6.41
N ALA A 785 -22.31 13.05 5.48
CA ALA A 785 -23.68 12.90 5.02
C ALA A 785 -24.60 12.27 6.07
N PHE A 786 -24.05 11.51 7.02
CA PHE A 786 -24.85 10.90 8.09
C PHE A 786 -25.47 11.97 9.00
N CYS A 787 -24.86 13.16 9.09
CA CYS A 787 -25.37 14.29 9.88
C CYS A 787 -26.76 14.77 9.45
N TYR A 788 -27.20 14.46 8.23
CA TYR A 788 -28.51 14.85 7.73
C TYR A 788 -29.33 13.69 7.13
N ALA A 789 -28.80 12.47 7.12
CA ALA A 789 -29.57 11.27 6.81
C ALA A 789 -30.48 10.87 7.97
N ALA A 790 -31.68 10.39 7.69
CA ALA A 790 -32.57 9.82 8.72
C ALA A 790 -32.07 8.44 9.20
N ALA A 791 -31.58 7.61 8.29
CA ALA A 791 -30.90 6.35 8.58
C ALA A 791 -29.88 6.02 7.48
N VAL A 792 -28.98 5.08 7.80
CA VAL A 792 -27.98 4.52 6.90
C VAL A 792 -28.25 3.03 6.67
N VAL A 793 -28.30 2.63 5.41
CA VAL A 793 -28.51 1.25 4.97
C VAL A 793 -27.39 0.86 4.01
N THR A 794 -26.66 -0.22 4.28
CA THR A 794 -25.61 -0.73 3.37
C THR A 794 -25.81 -2.17 2.96
N GLU A 795 -25.52 -2.50 1.70
CA GLU A 795 -25.56 -3.90 1.22
C GLU A 795 -24.42 -4.73 1.78
N LEU A 796 -23.22 -4.14 1.85
CA LEU A 796 -22.01 -4.76 2.34
C LEU A 796 -21.58 -4.10 3.66
N GLY A 797 -20.93 -4.90 4.51
CA GLY A 797 -20.34 -4.46 5.77
C GLY A 797 -20.79 -5.29 6.98
N GLY A 798 -19.90 -5.42 7.96
CA GLY A 798 -20.19 -6.08 9.24
C GLY A 798 -20.49 -5.09 10.37
N PRO A 799 -20.88 -5.57 11.57
CA PRO A 799 -21.01 -4.74 12.77
C PRO A 799 -19.74 -3.99 13.19
N MET A 800 -18.58 -4.37 12.65
CA MET A 800 -17.27 -3.72 12.90
C MET A 800 -16.82 -2.80 11.75
N SER A 801 -17.65 -2.59 10.72
CA SER A 801 -17.40 -1.66 9.61
C SER A 801 -17.27 -0.22 10.08
N HIS A 802 -16.67 0.65 9.27
CA HIS A 802 -16.55 2.07 9.61
C HIS A 802 -17.92 2.73 9.80
N ALA A 803 -18.89 2.47 8.91
CA ALA A 803 -20.26 2.95 9.07
C ALA A 803 -20.88 2.49 10.38
N ALA A 804 -20.69 1.23 10.76
CA ALA A 804 -21.25 0.69 11.99
C ALA A 804 -20.64 1.33 13.25
N VAL A 805 -19.34 1.58 13.25
CA VAL A 805 -18.64 2.22 14.37
C VAL A 805 -19.10 3.68 14.52
N VAL A 806 -19.13 4.45 13.44
CA VAL A 806 -19.54 5.86 13.46
C VAL A 806 -21.01 6.00 13.82
N ALA A 807 -21.89 5.16 13.24
CA ALA A 807 -23.31 5.15 13.56
C ALA A 807 -23.57 4.97 15.06
N ARG A 808 -22.90 4.01 15.72
CA ARG A 808 -23.05 3.80 17.17
C ARG A 808 -22.48 4.93 18.01
N GLU A 809 -21.38 5.55 17.59
CA GLU A 809 -20.75 6.63 18.37
C GLU A 809 -21.58 7.93 18.30
N PHE A 810 -22.36 8.14 17.24
CA PHE A 810 -23.17 9.35 17.06
C PHE A 810 -24.69 9.14 17.11
N GLY A 811 -25.15 7.90 17.27
CA GLY A 811 -26.58 7.59 17.38
C GLY A 811 -27.34 7.67 16.05
N PHE A 812 -26.68 7.39 14.92
CA PHE A 812 -27.35 7.33 13.62
C PHE A 812 -28.02 5.96 13.42
N PRO A 813 -29.35 5.87 13.19
CA PRO A 813 -30.01 4.59 12.90
C PRO A 813 -29.34 3.90 11.71
N CYS A 814 -28.91 2.65 11.89
CA CYS A 814 -28.05 1.99 10.91
C CYS A 814 -28.32 0.49 10.81
N VAL A 815 -28.44 0.01 9.56
CA VAL A 815 -28.60 -1.40 9.18
C VAL A 815 -27.57 -1.75 8.10
N VAL A 816 -26.83 -2.83 8.29
CA VAL A 816 -25.79 -3.30 7.35
C VAL A 816 -26.07 -4.73 6.87
N ASP A 817 -25.32 -5.23 5.90
CA ASP A 817 -25.51 -6.56 5.29
C ASP A 817 -26.92 -6.76 4.71
N VAL A 818 -27.47 -5.70 4.10
CA VAL A 818 -28.78 -5.70 3.44
C VAL A 818 -28.62 -6.07 1.97
N GLN A 819 -28.39 -7.35 1.70
CA GLN A 819 -28.05 -7.84 0.36
C GLN A 819 -29.05 -7.38 -0.71
N GLY A 820 -28.56 -6.71 -1.75
CA GLY A 820 -29.38 -6.23 -2.87
C GLY A 820 -30.27 -5.02 -2.57
N ALA A 821 -30.07 -4.30 -1.47
CA ALA A 821 -30.82 -3.09 -1.12
C ALA A 821 -30.84 -2.01 -2.23
N THR A 822 -29.70 -1.72 -2.85
CA THR A 822 -29.56 -0.70 -3.91
C THR A 822 -30.32 -1.04 -5.20
N LYS A 823 -30.66 -2.33 -5.38
CA LYS A 823 -31.44 -2.81 -6.54
C LYS A 823 -32.91 -3.05 -6.20
N SER A 824 -33.19 -3.50 -4.98
CA SER A 824 -34.52 -3.97 -4.58
C SER A 824 -35.37 -2.85 -3.96
N LEU A 825 -34.75 -1.86 -3.28
CA LEU A 825 -35.46 -0.70 -2.75
C LEU A 825 -35.66 0.34 -3.86
N PRO A 826 -36.91 0.70 -4.21
CA PRO A 826 -37.15 1.69 -5.25
C PRO A 826 -36.69 3.09 -4.78
N PRO A 827 -35.92 3.84 -5.61
CA PRO A 827 -35.57 5.23 -5.30
C PRO A 827 -36.83 6.08 -5.04
N GLY A 828 -36.79 6.92 -4.01
CA GLY A 828 -37.91 7.79 -3.63
C GLY A 828 -39.03 7.13 -2.82
N ALA A 829 -39.05 5.80 -2.72
CA ALA A 829 -40.02 5.08 -1.90
C ALA A 829 -39.91 5.49 -0.42
N LEU A 830 -41.04 5.62 0.26
CA LEU A 830 -41.09 5.87 1.69
C LEU A 830 -40.88 4.54 2.42
N VAL A 831 -39.83 4.46 3.22
CA VAL A 831 -39.51 3.28 4.02
C VAL A 831 -39.45 3.62 5.50
N GLU A 832 -39.69 2.62 6.34
CA GLU A 832 -39.42 2.67 7.76
C GLU A 832 -38.25 1.75 8.10
N VAL A 833 -37.21 2.30 8.70
CA VAL A 833 -36.00 1.58 9.09
C VAL A 833 -35.99 1.42 10.60
N ASP A 834 -35.85 0.18 11.07
CA ASP A 834 -35.57 -0.14 12.47
C ASP A 834 -34.11 -0.60 12.61
N GLY A 835 -33.26 0.31 13.08
CA GLY A 835 -31.84 0.07 13.25
C GLY A 835 -31.49 -0.91 14.39
N ALA A 836 -32.44 -1.30 15.24
CA ALA A 836 -32.24 -2.29 16.29
C ALA A 836 -32.53 -3.71 15.82
N THR A 837 -33.64 -3.90 15.09
CA THR A 837 -34.03 -5.22 14.55
C THR A 837 -33.36 -5.54 13.22
N GLY A 838 -32.94 -4.51 12.47
CA GLY A 838 -32.41 -4.66 11.11
C GLY A 838 -33.50 -4.82 10.05
N GLU A 839 -34.75 -4.47 10.35
CA GLU A 839 -35.88 -4.54 9.41
C GLU A 839 -36.10 -3.20 8.69
N ILE A 840 -36.38 -3.29 7.39
CA ILE A 840 -36.70 -2.15 6.52
C ILE A 840 -38.05 -2.44 5.86
N HIS A 841 -39.08 -1.69 6.23
CA HIS A 841 -40.45 -1.86 5.74
C HIS A 841 -40.73 -0.85 4.64
N VAL A 842 -41.14 -1.32 3.46
CA VAL A 842 -41.58 -0.44 2.37
C VAL A 842 -43.02 0.00 2.65
N LEU A 843 -43.23 1.29 2.92
CA LEU A 843 -44.55 1.82 3.28
C LEU A 843 -45.32 2.29 2.04
N GLU A 844 -44.70 3.15 1.24
CA GLU A 844 -45.29 3.73 0.05
C GLU A 844 -44.26 3.73 -1.09
N LEU A 845 -44.68 3.33 -2.29
CA LEU A 845 -43.86 3.49 -3.48
C LEU A 845 -43.81 4.97 -3.87
N ALA A 846 -42.73 5.38 -4.55
CA ALA A 846 -42.72 6.70 -5.16
C ALA A 846 -43.93 6.81 -6.10
N ALA A 847 -44.68 7.92 -6.01
CA ALA A 847 -45.67 8.20 -7.04
C ALA A 847 -44.89 8.34 -8.36
N ASP A 848 -45.31 7.63 -9.41
CA ASP A 848 -44.78 7.87 -10.75
C ASP A 848 -44.96 9.37 -11.01
N ASP A 849 -43.86 10.11 -11.10
CA ASP A 849 -43.89 11.44 -11.71
C ASP A 849 -44.33 11.20 -13.15
N ALA A 850 -45.63 11.34 -13.36
CA ALA A 850 -46.23 11.39 -14.68
C ALA A 850 -45.50 12.50 -15.44
N LEU A 851 -44.65 12.10 -16.36
CA LEU A 851 -44.15 12.95 -17.43
C LEU A 851 -45.35 13.62 -18.11
N SER A 852 -45.57 14.89 -17.76
CA SER A 852 -46.33 15.86 -18.55
C SER A 852 -45.39 16.96 -18.99
#